data_AF-A4Y4M2-F1
#
_entry.id   AF-A4Y4M2-F1
#
_cell.length_a   1.000
_cell.length_b   1.000
_cell.length_c   1.000
_cell.angle_alpha   90.00
_cell.angle_beta   90.00
_cell.angle_gamma   90.00
#
_symmetry.space_group_name_H-M   'P 1'
#
loop_
_entity.id
_entity.type
_entity.pdbx_description
1 polymer ?
#
loop_
_entity_poly.entity_id
_entity_poly.type
_entity_poly.pdbx_seq_one_letter_code
_entity_poly.pdbx_strand_id
1 'polypeptide(L)'
;MHKPQPLNQTREQITHLDNELLSLLAERRRLSLEVARSKEVDVRPIRDTQREKELLARLVKAGREKGLDAHYVISLYQSIIEDSVLNQQAYLHGRANPETQKQQYCIAYLGARGSYSYLAATRYCQRRQVDMLDLGCQSFDEIVQAVESGHADYGFLPIENTSSGSINEVYDVLQHTSLSIVGETTIEVSHCLLAKAGSKISDIKTVYAHPQPISQCSRYLSQHKDLRLEYCSSSAEAMERVNQSPDNSAAAIGSAEGGALYQLESIEAGLANQKINQSRFIVVARKAVAVPEQLPAKTTLIMATGQKAGALVEALLVLKAHQLNMSKLESRPIPGTPWEEMFYLDIDANISSEAMQAGLKQLERITRFIKVLGCYPCETVKPTQLSNSQLLIEPSTSKTQVISDTVPDANPFRYSKAYKAQASEINCGPFCIGAGNIGAIAKIVLTHEQSHLALTQFEHKIKQLKEAGFQAVILDNINQLVSPELILPKLRQTLHQYDLLCIIAIEQAIDIVLATQQGDMLFLTGKHMFNQSLLTQAGTLPIPILLERNDMASYEEFLAATEVILSQGNQQLILCDSGVRTFNNANLPTLDLTSLIQIKATSHLPIVINPCYAIADEALILQTKGIKQLKADGLVLNCNLNDNDSLKLMSSVVRELYN
;
A
#
# COMPACT_ATOMS: atom_id res chain seq x y z
N MET A 1 2.37 49.84 18.98
CA MET A 1 2.54 49.00 17.77
C MET A 1 3.60 49.63 16.89
N HIS A 2 4.77 49.00 16.76
CA HIS A 2 5.80 49.45 15.81
C HIS A 2 5.31 49.20 14.37
N LYS A 3 5.55 50.17 13.47
CA LYS A 3 5.28 50.00 12.04
C LYS A 3 6.09 48.79 11.53
N PRO A 4 5.47 47.81 10.85
CA PRO A 4 6.18 46.69 10.27
C PRO A 4 7.19 47.18 9.23
N GLN A 5 8.31 46.47 9.07
CA GLN A 5 9.34 46.81 8.10
C GLN A 5 8.77 46.88 6.67
N PRO A 6 9.36 47.72 5.79
CA PRO A 6 8.97 47.79 4.39
C PRO A 6 9.11 46.43 3.70
N LEU A 7 8.05 45.99 3.02
CA LEU A 7 7.94 44.69 2.34
C LEU A 7 9.17 44.33 1.48
N ASN A 8 9.73 45.32 0.77
CA ASN A 8 10.87 45.09 -0.13
C ASN A 8 12.16 44.77 0.62
N GLN A 9 12.40 45.37 1.79
CA GLN A 9 13.59 45.09 2.60
C GLN A 9 13.53 43.68 3.19
N THR A 10 12.36 43.24 3.65
CA THR A 10 12.17 41.86 4.12
C THR A 10 12.35 40.84 2.98
N ARG A 11 11.89 41.16 1.76
CA ARG A 11 12.10 40.30 0.58
C ARG A 11 13.59 40.18 0.20
N GLU A 12 14.33 41.27 0.22
CA GLU A 12 15.78 41.25 -0.04
C GLU A 12 16.53 40.42 1.01
N GLN A 13 16.15 40.51 2.28
CA GLN A 13 16.72 39.68 3.35
C GLN A 13 16.41 38.18 3.13
N ILE A 14 15.20 37.84 2.70
CA ILE A 14 14.85 36.45 2.35
C ILE A 14 15.70 35.98 1.17
N THR A 15 15.82 36.77 0.10
CA THR A 15 16.64 36.40 -1.06
C THR A 15 18.11 36.21 -0.69
N HIS A 16 18.66 37.04 0.21
CA HIS A 16 20.02 36.84 0.71
C HIS A 16 20.15 35.51 1.46
N LEU A 17 19.21 35.20 2.36
CA LEU A 17 19.20 33.96 3.14
C LEU A 17 19.04 32.72 2.23
N ASP A 18 18.23 32.81 1.19
CA ASP A 18 18.07 31.74 0.20
C ASP A 18 19.41 31.42 -0.51
N ASN A 19 20.18 32.46 -0.88
CA ASN A 19 21.51 32.27 -1.49
C ASN A 19 22.52 31.63 -0.52
N GLU A 20 22.44 31.95 0.77
CA GLU A 20 23.28 31.30 1.80
C GLU A 20 22.89 29.83 1.97
N LEU A 21 21.59 29.51 2.00
CA LEU A 21 21.11 28.13 2.07
C LEU A 21 21.59 27.31 0.87
N LEU A 22 21.52 27.86 -0.35
CA LEU A 22 22.04 27.21 -1.55
C LEU A 22 23.55 26.93 -1.45
N SER A 23 24.32 27.87 -0.91
CA SER A 23 25.76 27.72 -0.70
C SER A 23 26.07 26.61 0.32
N LEU A 24 25.34 26.56 1.44
CA LEU A 24 25.48 25.53 2.48
C LEU A 24 25.09 24.14 1.96
N LEU A 25 24.03 24.03 1.15
CA LEU A 25 23.61 22.78 0.53
C LEU A 25 24.67 22.27 -0.47
N ALA A 26 25.25 23.16 -1.27
CA ALA A 26 26.33 22.81 -2.19
C ALA A 26 27.59 22.32 -1.44
N GLU A 27 27.98 22.99 -0.35
CA GLU A 27 29.10 22.56 0.49
C GLU A 27 28.83 21.20 1.14
N ARG A 28 27.63 20.99 1.67
CA ARG A 28 27.23 19.70 2.23
C ARG A 28 27.28 18.59 1.19
N ARG A 29 26.86 18.85 -0.05
CA ARG A 29 26.95 17.89 -1.17
C ARG A 29 28.41 17.52 -1.45
N ARG A 30 29.33 18.49 -1.44
CA ARG A 30 30.78 18.26 -1.58
C ARG A 30 31.32 17.35 -0.47
N LEU A 31 30.98 17.63 0.79
CA LEU A 31 31.39 16.81 1.95
C LEU A 31 30.81 15.39 1.88
N SER A 32 29.57 15.24 1.39
CA SER A 32 28.96 13.93 1.18
C SER A 32 29.74 13.06 0.18
N LEU A 33 30.35 13.66 -0.85
CA LEU A 33 31.20 12.94 -1.80
C LEU A 33 32.54 12.53 -1.18
N GLU A 34 33.10 13.34 -0.28
CA GLU A 34 34.29 12.96 0.50
C GLU A 34 34.01 11.76 1.41
N VAL A 35 32.81 11.68 1.99
CA VAL A 35 32.37 10.49 2.75
C VAL A 35 32.34 9.25 1.86
N ALA A 36 31.83 9.34 0.61
CA ALA A 36 31.89 8.22 -0.33
C ALA A 36 33.32 7.81 -0.65
N ARG A 37 34.24 8.76 -0.86
CA ARG A 37 35.67 8.46 -1.06
C ARG A 37 36.30 7.74 0.13
N SER A 38 35.92 8.12 1.36
CA SER A 38 36.40 7.43 2.56
C SER A 38 35.83 6.00 2.67
N LYS A 39 34.56 5.80 2.32
CA LYS A 39 33.89 4.48 2.34
C LYS A 39 34.32 3.56 1.18
N GLU A 40 34.98 4.11 0.17
CA GLU A 40 35.66 3.33 -0.88
C GLU A 40 36.88 2.59 -0.31
N VAL A 41 37.63 3.25 0.58
CA VAL A 41 38.81 2.66 1.24
C VAL A 41 38.39 1.71 2.36
N ASP A 42 37.48 2.16 3.23
CA ASP A 42 36.87 1.32 4.28
C ASP A 42 35.51 0.82 3.80
N VAL A 43 35.45 -0.39 3.24
CA VAL A 43 34.23 -1.02 2.70
C VAL A 43 33.12 -1.04 3.76
N ARG A 44 32.21 -0.06 3.67
CA ARG A 44 31.05 0.09 4.56
C ARG A 44 29.82 0.46 3.74
N PRO A 45 28.61 0.10 4.19
CA PRO A 45 27.38 0.51 3.53
C PRO A 45 27.30 2.03 3.35
N ILE A 46 26.90 2.49 2.16
CA ILE A 46 26.71 3.93 1.91
C ILE A 46 25.65 4.49 2.85
N ARG A 47 24.59 3.72 3.08
CA ARG A 47 23.50 4.10 3.95
C ARG A 47 23.63 3.44 5.32
N ASP A 48 23.57 4.26 6.36
CA ASP A 48 23.62 3.82 7.75
C ASP A 48 22.34 4.32 8.42
N THR A 49 21.35 3.43 8.51
CA THR A 49 20.02 3.77 9.02
C THR A 49 20.05 4.16 10.49
N GLN A 50 20.95 3.60 11.28
CA GLN A 50 21.11 3.94 12.69
C GLN A 50 21.67 5.37 12.84
N ARG A 51 22.73 5.69 12.09
CA ARG A 51 23.30 7.04 12.06
C ARG A 51 22.33 8.08 11.51
N GLU A 52 21.50 7.72 10.52
CA GLU A 52 20.44 8.59 10.01
C GLU A 52 19.38 8.89 11.07
N LYS A 53 18.94 7.88 11.84
CA LYS A 53 18.00 8.10 12.97
C LYS A 53 18.58 9.05 14.00
N GLU A 54 19.84 8.84 14.39
CA GLU A 54 20.53 9.70 15.36
C GLU A 54 20.70 11.13 14.85
N LEU A 55 21.03 11.29 13.56
CA LEU A 55 21.13 12.59 12.91
C LEU A 55 19.78 13.33 12.91
N LEU A 56 18.70 12.67 12.46
CA LEU A 56 17.38 13.27 12.39
C LEU A 56 16.85 13.64 13.80
N ALA A 57 17.02 12.77 14.79
CA ALA A 57 16.64 13.06 16.17
C ALA A 57 17.37 14.31 16.73
N ARG A 58 18.67 14.42 16.47
CA ARG A 58 19.47 15.60 16.85
C ARG A 58 19.00 16.86 16.13
N LEU A 59 18.69 16.78 14.84
CA LEU A 59 18.21 17.92 14.05
C LEU A 59 16.82 18.38 14.46
N VAL A 60 15.90 17.46 14.77
CA VAL A 60 14.57 17.79 15.29
C VAL A 60 14.69 18.55 16.60
N LYS A 61 15.57 18.11 17.51
CA LYS A 61 15.83 18.82 18.77
C LYS A 61 16.34 20.25 18.53
N ALA A 62 17.37 20.41 17.69
CA ALA A 62 17.96 21.72 17.36
C ALA A 62 16.99 22.64 16.60
N GLY A 63 16.13 22.07 15.73
CA GLY A 63 15.11 22.80 15.00
C GLY A 63 14.02 23.36 15.92
N ARG A 64 13.57 22.57 16.91
CA ARG A 64 12.60 23.01 17.92
C ARG A 64 13.11 24.17 18.77
N GLU A 65 14.38 24.12 19.19
CA GLU A 65 15.02 25.22 19.93
C GLU A 65 15.03 26.54 19.13
N LYS A 66 14.93 26.46 17.79
CA LYS A 66 14.84 27.60 16.87
C LYS A 66 13.41 27.93 16.42
N GLY A 67 12.39 27.26 16.98
CA GLY A 67 10.98 27.48 16.64
C GLY A 67 10.49 26.81 15.36
N LEU A 68 11.22 25.82 14.82
CA LEU A 68 10.82 25.06 13.64
C LEU A 68 10.01 23.80 14.04
N ASP A 69 8.98 23.50 13.26
CA ASP A 69 8.18 22.29 13.41
C ASP A 69 8.99 21.01 13.11
N ALA A 70 8.70 19.93 13.86
CA ALA A 70 9.44 18.67 13.73
C ALA A 70 9.19 17.97 12.40
N HIS A 71 7.95 17.95 11.89
CA HIS A 71 7.64 17.33 10.60
C HIS A 71 8.30 18.09 9.47
N TYR A 72 8.31 19.42 9.54
CA TYR A 72 9.01 20.28 8.59
C TYR A 72 10.52 19.97 8.54
N VAL A 73 11.19 19.90 9.70
CA VAL A 73 12.63 19.56 9.77
C VAL A 73 12.89 18.16 9.24
N ILE A 74 12.06 17.18 9.57
CA ILE A 74 12.23 15.80 9.10
C ILE A 74 12.08 15.73 7.59
N SER A 75 11.01 16.30 7.02
CA SER A 75 10.79 16.29 5.58
C SER A 75 11.96 16.93 4.82
N LEU A 76 12.43 18.10 5.26
CA LEU A 76 13.55 18.79 4.64
C LEU A 76 14.84 17.96 4.70
N TYR A 77 15.19 17.46 5.89
CA TYR A 77 16.45 16.73 6.06
C TYR A 77 16.42 15.32 5.49
N GLN A 78 15.25 14.68 5.37
CA GLN A 78 15.09 13.44 4.63
C GLN A 78 15.43 13.66 3.15
N SER A 79 14.86 14.67 2.50
CA SER A 79 15.20 15.00 1.10
C SER A 79 16.69 15.30 0.92
N ILE A 80 17.30 16.02 1.86
CA ILE A 80 18.73 16.34 1.85
C ILE A 80 19.61 15.07 2.04
N ILE A 81 19.20 14.14 2.91
CA ILE A 81 19.90 12.85 3.12
C ILE A 81 19.74 11.97 1.88
N GLU A 82 18.53 11.89 1.31
CA GLU A 82 18.24 11.14 0.09
C GLU A 82 19.10 11.63 -1.08
N ASP A 83 19.17 12.95 -1.34
CA ASP A 83 20.08 13.51 -2.35
C ASP A 83 21.54 13.10 -2.09
N SER A 84 21.98 13.11 -0.83
CA SER A 84 23.35 12.73 -0.47
C SER A 84 23.63 11.25 -0.71
N VAL A 85 22.71 10.36 -0.34
CA VAL A 85 22.84 8.93 -0.60
C VAL A 85 22.89 8.71 -2.11
N LEU A 86 21.93 9.25 -2.87
CA LEU A 86 21.87 9.09 -4.33
C LEU A 86 23.13 9.61 -5.02
N ASN A 87 23.67 10.77 -4.61
CA ASN A 87 24.92 11.31 -5.14
C ASN A 87 26.13 10.40 -4.84
N GLN A 88 26.21 9.83 -3.64
CA GLN A 88 27.26 8.87 -3.29
C GLN A 88 27.13 7.57 -4.10
N GLN A 89 25.91 7.08 -4.30
CA GLN A 89 25.64 5.90 -5.13
C GLN A 89 26.07 6.15 -6.59
N ALA A 90 25.70 7.28 -7.17
CA ALA A 90 26.09 7.67 -8.52
C ALA A 90 27.61 7.76 -8.69
N TYR A 91 28.31 8.31 -7.69
CA TYR A 91 29.78 8.39 -7.69
C TYR A 91 30.44 7.00 -7.70
N LEU A 92 30.06 6.10 -6.79
CA LEU A 92 30.64 4.75 -6.74
C LEU A 92 30.27 3.92 -7.98
N HIS A 93 29.04 4.04 -8.46
CA HIS A 93 28.60 3.37 -9.69
C HIS A 93 29.42 3.82 -10.90
N GLY A 94 29.67 5.12 -11.03
CA GLY A 94 30.51 5.68 -12.09
C GLY A 94 31.95 5.17 -12.05
N ARG A 95 32.53 5.03 -10.85
CA ARG A 95 33.89 4.49 -10.67
C ARG A 95 33.98 3.00 -10.94
N ALA A 96 32.96 2.23 -10.59
CA ALA A 96 32.90 0.80 -10.89
C ALA A 96 32.76 0.51 -12.39
N ASN A 97 32.23 1.47 -13.16
CA ASN A 97 31.94 1.31 -14.59
C ASN A 97 32.53 2.46 -15.45
N PRO A 98 33.86 2.68 -15.42
CA PRO A 98 34.49 3.85 -16.05
C PRO A 98 34.29 3.88 -17.57
N GLU A 99 34.23 2.71 -18.21
CA GLU A 99 34.02 2.56 -19.66
C GLU A 99 32.62 2.97 -20.13
N THR A 100 31.66 3.08 -19.22
CA THR A 100 30.28 3.46 -19.56
C THR A 100 30.03 4.96 -19.49
N GLN A 101 30.91 5.77 -18.90
CA GLN A 101 30.68 7.21 -18.70
C GLN A 101 30.76 7.98 -20.02
N LYS A 102 29.60 8.38 -20.54
CA LYS A 102 29.45 9.35 -21.63
C LYS A 102 28.84 10.64 -21.08
N GLN A 103 29.17 11.77 -21.69
CA GLN A 103 28.51 13.05 -21.38
C GLN A 103 27.04 13.05 -21.83
N GLN A 104 26.71 12.23 -22.83
CA GLN A 104 25.40 12.15 -23.43
C GLN A 104 25.05 10.69 -23.77
N TYR A 105 23.80 10.29 -23.51
CA TYR A 105 23.27 8.97 -23.86
C TYR A 105 22.05 9.06 -24.76
N CYS A 106 21.96 8.18 -25.74
CA CYS A 106 20.74 7.96 -26.51
C CYS A 106 19.81 7.01 -25.74
N ILE A 107 18.58 7.45 -25.47
CA ILE A 107 17.61 6.69 -24.66
C ILE A 107 16.35 6.42 -25.45
N ALA A 108 16.08 5.13 -25.67
CA ALA A 108 14.86 4.63 -26.26
C ALA A 108 13.75 4.50 -25.20
N TYR A 109 12.56 5.02 -25.48
CA TYR A 109 11.39 4.93 -24.61
C TYR A 109 10.09 4.87 -25.40
N LEU A 110 9.01 4.41 -24.78
CA LEU A 110 7.71 4.30 -25.45
C LEU A 110 7.02 5.66 -25.57
N GLY A 111 6.60 5.99 -26.80
CA GLY A 111 5.83 7.19 -27.14
C GLY A 111 6.68 8.42 -27.41
N ALA A 112 6.03 9.60 -27.40
CA ALA A 112 6.66 10.88 -27.70
C ALA A 112 7.00 11.67 -26.42
N ARG A 113 7.62 12.85 -26.59
CA ARG A 113 7.94 13.77 -25.49
C ARG A 113 6.70 14.09 -24.67
N GLY A 114 6.87 14.28 -23.35
CA GLY A 114 5.76 14.48 -22.41
C GLY A 114 5.00 13.22 -22.00
N SER A 115 5.31 12.06 -22.57
CA SER A 115 4.87 10.78 -22.01
C SER A 115 5.52 10.54 -20.63
N TYR A 116 4.88 9.69 -19.82
CA TYR A 116 5.47 9.28 -18.54
C TYR A 116 6.82 8.57 -18.72
N SER A 117 7.01 7.81 -19.80
CA SER A 117 8.29 7.17 -20.14
C SER A 117 9.38 8.20 -20.42
N TYR A 118 9.08 9.28 -21.15
CA TYR A 118 10.01 10.39 -21.39
C TYR A 118 10.41 11.08 -20.09
N LEU A 119 9.45 11.36 -19.20
CA LEU A 119 9.71 11.99 -17.91
C LEU A 119 10.58 11.11 -17.01
N ALA A 120 10.33 9.80 -16.99
CA ALA A 120 11.15 8.83 -16.25
C ALA A 120 12.60 8.83 -16.76
N ALA A 121 12.80 8.77 -18.08
CA ALA A 121 14.11 8.83 -18.71
C ALA A 121 14.85 10.15 -18.42
N THR A 122 14.14 11.28 -18.55
CA THR A 122 14.71 12.61 -18.29
C THR A 122 15.19 12.75 -16.85
N ARG A 123 14.36 12.35 -15.87
CA ARG A 123 14.73 12.39 -14.44
C ARG A 123 15.91 11.47 -14.14
N TYR A 124 15.95 10.29 -14.75
CA TYR A 124 17.07 9.35 -14.58
C TYR A 124 18.41 9.93 -15.07
N CYS A 125 18.40 10.65 -16.21
CA CYS A 125 19.57 11.35 -16.75
C CYS A 125 19.99 12.56 -15.92
N GLN A 126 19.04 13.42 -15.56
CA GLN A 126 19.31 14.61 -14.74
C GLN A 126 19.98 14.25 -13.42
N ARG A 127 19.53 13.17 -12.76
CA ARG A 127 20.14 12.65 -11.52
C ARG A 127 21.60 12.24 -11.70
N ARG A 128 21.94 11.68 -12.86
CA ARG A 128 23.31 11.24 -13.21
C ARG A 128 24.16 12.36 -13.82
N GLN A 129 23.60 13.56 -13.98
CA GLN A 129 24.25 14.72 -14.61
C GLN A 129 24.74 14.40 -16.03
N VAL A 130 23.91 13.73 -16.80
CA VAL A 130 24.20 13.36 -18.20
C VAL A 130 23.10 13.88 -19.10
N ASP A 131 23.48 14.28 -20.32
CA ASP A 131 22.53 14.76 -21.31
C ASP A 131 21.78 13.59 -21.95
N MET A 132 20.49 13.77 -22.20
CA MET A 132 19.64 12.78 -22.87
C MET A 132 19.46 13.17 -24.34
N LEU A 133 19.76 12.24 -25.25
CA LEU A 133 19.21 12.23 -26.61
C LEU A 133 17.98 11.32 -26.59
N ASP A 134 16.82 11.90 -26.87
CA ASP A 134 15.56 11.19 -26.85
C ASP A 134 15.32 10.40 -28.14
N LEU A 135 14.96 9.11 -27.99
CA LEU A 135 14.50 8.25 -29.08
C LEU A 135 13.12 7.68 -28.71
N GLY A 136 12.06 8.30 -29.24
CA GLY A 136 10.69 7.83 -29.06
C GLY A 136 10.37 6.66 -29.98
N CYS A 137 9.96 5.53 -29.41
CA CYS A 137 9.59 4.30 -30.11
C CYS A 137 8.07 4.05 -30.02
N GLN A 138 7.54 3.29 -30.97
CA GLN A 138 6.12 2.95 -31.07
C GLN A 138 5.75 1.66 -30.32
N SER A 139 6.71 0.77 -30.06
CA SER A 139 6.51 -0.48 -29.31
C SER A 139 7.68 -0.82 -28.40
N PHE A 140 7.47 -1.75 -27.46
CA PHE A 140 8.55 -2.25 -26.60
C PHE A 140 9.59 -3.07 -27.38
N ASP A 141 9.17 -3.81 -28.41
CA ASP A 141 10.10 -4.50 -29.32
C ASP A 141 11.06 -3.53 -30.01
N GLU A 142 10.55 -2.38 -30.48
CA GLU A 142 11.38 -1.36 -31.13
C GLU A 142 12.41 -0.77 -30.16
N ILE A 143 12.04 -0.55 -28.90
CA ILE A 143 12.97 -0.11 -27.85
C ILE A 143 14.09 -1.13 -27.67
N VAL A 144 13.75 -2.41 -27.53
CA VAL A 144 14.74 -3.47 -27.33
C VAL A 144 15.63 -3.63 -28.55
N GLN A 145 15.08 -3.61 -29.76
CA GLN A 145 15.86 -3.66 -31.00
C GLN A 145 16.79 -2.45 -31.14
N ALA A 146 16.35 -1.24 -30.81
CA ALA A 146 17.17 -0.03 -30.86
C ALA A 146 18.38 -0.14 -29.93
N VAL A 147 18.20 -0.69 -28.74
CA VAL A 147 19.30 -0.92 -27.79
C VAL A 147 20.19 -2.08 -28.23
N GLU A 148 19.64 -3.20 -28.68
CA GLU A 148 20.44 -4.36 -29.13
C GLU A 148 21.32 -4.01 -30.35
N SER A 149 20.78 -3.23 -31.29
CA SER A 149 21.47 -2.80 -32.51
C SER A 149 22.47 -1.65 -32.32
N GLY A 150 22.48 -1.00 -31.16
CA GLY A 150 23.40 0.11 -30.90
C GLY A 150 22.87 1.51 -31.22
N HIS A 151 21.65 1.64 -31.75
CA HIS A 151 21.01 2.93 -32.02
C HIS A 151 20.68 3.71 -30.74
N ALA A 152 20.39 2.99 -29.65
CA ALA A 152 20.25 3.54 -28.31
C ALA A 152 21.28 2.94 -27.34
N ASP A 153 21.69 3.72 -26.35
CA ASP A 153 22.55 3.25 -25.25
C ASP A 153 21.71 2.54 -24.17
N TYR A 154 20.53 3.10 -23.87
CA TYR A 154 19.61 2.59 -22.87
C TYR A 154 18.18 2.48 -23.40
N GLY A 155 17.44 1.51 -22.89
CA GLY A 155 16.00 1.36 -23.11
C GLY A 155 15.23 1.51 -21.80
N PHE A 156 14.15 2.28 -21.80
CA PHE A 156 13.27 2.47 -20.65
C PHE A 156 11.97 1.69 -20.85
N LEU A 157 11.76 0.69 -19.99
CA LEU A 157 10.60 -0.19 -20.06
C LEU A 157 9.79 -0.08 -18.76
N PRO A 158 8.50 0.31 -18.82
CA PRO A 158 7.63 0.30 -17.66
C PRO A 158 7.25 -1.15 -17.33
N ILE A 159 7.62 -1.65 -16.16
CA ILE A 159 7.41 -3.06 -15.81
C ILE A 159 6.14 -3.29 -14.98
N GLU A 160 5.74 -2.31 -14.17
CA GLU A 160 4.53 -2.36 -13.35
C GLU A 160 4.02 -0.96 -13.00
N ASN A 161 2.73 -0.87 -12.73
CA ASN A 161 2.07 0.32 -12.22
C ASN A 161 1.17 -0.07 -11.04
N THR A 162 1.14 0.75 -9.99
CA THR A 162 0.37 0.42 -8.77
C THR A 162 -1.14 0.40 -8.98
N SER A 163 -1.65 1.05 -10.03
CA SER A 163 -3.08 1.05 -10.37
C SER A 163 -3.46 -0.05 -11.36
N SER A 164 -2.65 -0.31 -12.38
CA SER A 164 -2.98 -1.27 -13.46
C SER A 164 -2.24 -2.62 -13.37
N GLY A 165 -1.33 -2.78 -12.42
CA GLY A 165 -0.54 -4.00 -12.25
C GLY A 165 0.64 -4.12 -13.22
N SER A 166 1.06 -5.36 -13.47
CA SER A 166 2.19 -5.73 -14.33
C SER A 166 1.91 -5.44 -15.81
N ILE A 167 2.92 -4.95 -16.53
CA ILE A 167 2.82 -4.64 -17.97
C ILE A 167 3.36 -5.83 -18.76
N ASN A 168 2.43 -6.74 -19.11
CA ASN A 168 2.73 -8.06 -19.68
C ASN A 168 3.65 -8.03 -20.91
N GLU A 169 3.43 -7.10 -21.84
CA GLU A 169 4.23 -6.98 -23.07
C GLU A 169 5.73 -6.77 -22.77
N VAL A 170 6.07 -6.05 -21.69
CA VAL A 170 7.45 -5.85 -21.28
C VAL A 170 8.09 -7.15 -20.82
N TYR A 171 7.37 -7.99 -20.06
CA TYR A 171 7.88 -9.31 -19.67
C TYR A 171 8.14 -10.17 -20.90
N ASP A 172 7.20 -10.19 -21.84
CA ASP A 172 7.30 -11.03 -23.03
C ASP A 172 8.54 -10.65 -23.87
N VAL A 173 8.84 -9.35 -24.03
CA VAL A 173 10.07 -8.90 -24.72
C VAL A 173 11.34 -9.23 -23.91
N LEU A 174 11.30 -9.16 -22.56
CA LEU A 174 12.43 -9.52 -21.71
C LEU A 174 12.84 -11.01 -21.78
N GLN A 175 11.93 -11.90 -22.20
CA GLN A 175 12.27 -13.33 -22.36
C GLN A 175 13.33 -13.55 -23.44
N HIS A 176 13.20 -12.80 -24.54
CA HIS A 176 13.98 -13.04 -25.76
C HIS A 176 15.18 -12.13 -25.90
N THR A 177 15.24 -11.05 -25.11
CA THR A 177 16.33 -10.08 -25.21
C THR A 177 17.68 -10.60 -24.71
N SER A 178 18.74 -10.10 -25.32
CA SER A 178 20.13 -10.23 -24.86
C SER A 178 20.56 -9.12 -23.89
N LEU A 179 19.70 -8.13 -23.66
CA LEU A 179 19.99 -6.98 -22.83
C LEU A 179 20.03 -7.35 -21.34
N SER A 180 20.77 -6.54 -20.59
CA SER A 180 20.84 -6.59 -19.13
C SER A 180 20.09 -5.42 -18.50
N ILE A 181 19.40 -5.66 -17.39
CA ILE A 181 18.82 -4.61 -16.55
C ILE A 181 19.95 -3.97 -15.74
N VAL A 182 20.12 -2.66 -15.91
CA VAL A 182 21.22 -1.87 -15.34
C VAL A 182 20.75 -0.78 -14.38
N GLY A 183 19.44 -0.62 -14.23
CA GLY A 183 18.86 0.35 -13.32
C GLY A 183 17.35 0.21 -13.22
N GLU A 184 16.77 0.89 -12.26
CA GLU A 184 15.33 1.09 -12.13
C GLU A 184 15.04 2.54 -11.76
N THR A 185 13.85 3.03 -12.08
CA THR A 185 13.34 4.31 -11.57
C THR A 185 11.85 4.23 -11.38
N THR A 186 11.33 4.97 -10.41
CA THR A 186 9.90 5.07 -10.15
C THR A 186 9.47 6.51 -10.33
N ILE A 187 8.37 6.70 -11.06
CA ILE A 187 7.74 8.01 -11.19
C ILE A 187 6.30 7.95 -10.69
N GLU A 188 5.90 9.03 -10.03
CA GLU A 188 4.52 9.26 -9.66
C GLU A 188 3.71 9.65 -10.91
N VAL A 189 2.58 8.99 -11.09
CA VAL A 189 1.62 9.22 -12.18
C VAL A 189 0.50 10.09 -11.61
N SER A 190 0.68 11.40 -11.74
CA SER A 190 -0.33 12.39 -11.35
C SER A 190 -1.01 12.94 -12.59
N HIS A 191 -2.25 12.52 -12.81
CA HIS A 191 -3.07 13.00 -13.92
C HIS A 191 -3.65 14.38 -13.61
N CYS A 192 -3.39 15.30 -14.53
CA CYS A 192 -3.90 16.66 -14.57
C CYS A 192 -4.82 16.82 -15.78
N LEU A 193 -5.78 17.74 -15.65
CA LEU A 193 -6.52 18.26 -16.81
C LEU A 193 -5.72 19.42 -17.40
N LEU A 194 -5.27 19.25 -18.63
CA LEU A 194 -4.36 20.16 -19.32
C LEU A 194 -5.11 20.91 -20.41
N ALA A 195 -5.05 22.23 -20.38
CA ALA A 195 -5.69 23.10 -21.38
C ALA A 195 -4.76 24.24 -21.78
N LYS A 196 -5.14 25.02 -22.79
CA LYS A 196 -4.39 26.22 -23.16
C LYS A 196 -4.38 27.23 -22.03
N ALA A 197 -3.30 28.01 -21.94
CA ALA A 197 -3.14 29.01 -20.90
C ALA A 197 -4.35 29.95 -20.79
N GLY A 198 -4.83 30.16 -19.56
CA GLY A 198 -6.00 31.00 -19.28
C GLY A 198 -7.38 30.36 -19.56
N SER A 199 -7.44 29.10 -20.00
CA SER A 199 -8.71 28.37 -20.14
C SER A 199 -9.32 28.04 -18.77
N LYS A 200 -10.65 28.02 -18.67
CA LYS A 200 -11.36 27.57 -17.45
C LYS A 200 -12.04 26.24 -17.70
N ILE A 201 -12.30 25.48 -16.63
CA ILE A 201 -13.04 24.21 -16.72
C ILE A 201 -14.41 24.37 -17.40
N SER A 202 -15.08 25.52 -17.21
CA SER A 202 -16.36 25.86 -17.82
C SER A 202 -16.31 25.97 -19.35
N ASP A 203 -15.14 26.20 -19.92
CA ASP A 203 -14.96 26.40 -21.36
C ASP A 203 -14.76 25.06 -22.08
N ILE A 204 -14.37 24.01 -21.34
CA ILE A 204 -14.01 22.69 -21.87
C ILE A 204 -15.25 21.92 -22.28
N LYS A 205 -15.22 21.38 -23.51
CA LYS A 205 -16.26 20.52 -24.07
C LYS A 205 -15.74 19.15 -24.48
N THR A 206 -14.47 19.05 -24.85
CA THR A 206 -13.85 17.80 -25.31
C THR A 206 -12.59 17.51 -24.52
N VAL A 207 -12.46 16.29 -24.03
CA VAL A 207 -11.28 15.79 -23.31
C VAL A 207 -10.63 14.67 -24.13
N TYR A 208 -9.38 14.89 -24.54
CA TYR A 208 -8.55 13.93 -25.25
C TYR A 208 -7.69 13.13 -24.26
N ALA A 209 -7.69 11.82 -24.34
CA ALA A 209 -6.82 11.00 -23.50
C ALA A 209 -6.70 9.56 -24.01
N HIS A 210 -5.64 8.88 -23.58
CA HIS A 210 -5.54 7.43 -23.76
C HIS A 210 -6.62 6.72 -22.89
N PRO A 211 -7.15 5.55 -23.32
CA PRO A 211 -8.18 4.82 -22.56
C PRO A 211 -7.80 4.53 -21.10
N GLN A 212 -6.52 4.29 -20.82
CA GLN A 212 -6.04 4.00 -19.47
C GLN A 212 -6.16 5.21 -18.51
N PRO A 213 -5.62 6.41 -18.81
CA PRO A 213 -5.91 7.62 -18.05
C PRO A 213 -7.41 7.91 -17.86
N ILE A 214 -8.24 7.69 -18.89
CA ILE A 214 -9.70 7.87 -18.79
C ILE A 214 -10.29 6.93 -17.74
N SER A 215 -9.94 5.64 -17.78
CA SER A 215 -10.37 4.66 -16.79
C SER A 215 -9.89 5.02 -15.38
N GLN A 216 -8.64 5.47 -15.27
CA GLN A 216 -8.04 5.91 -14.00
C GLN A 216 -8.62 7.20 -13.45
N CYS A 217 -9.22 8.06 -14.28
CA CYS A 217 -9.86 9.32 -13.87
C CYS A 217 -11.40 9.26 -13.92
N SER A 218 -11.97 8.06 -14.00
CA SER A 218 -13.40 7.87 -14.26
C SER A 218 -14.32 8.52 -13.22
N ARG A 219 -13.94 8.60 -11.94
CA ARG A 219 -14.76 9.27 -10.92
C ARG A 219 -14.87 10.77 -11.19
N TYR A 220 -13.75 11.40 -11.53
CA TYR A 220 -13.72 12.81 -11.91
C TYR A 220 -14.55 13.07 -13.18
N LEU A 221 -14.31 12.28 -14.23
CA LEU A 221 -15.04 12.44 -15.50
C LEU A 221 -16.55 12.20 -15.35
N SER A 222 -16.97 11.32 -14.43
CA SER A 222 -18.41 11.07 -14.17
C SER A 222 -19.15 12.28 -13.57
N GLN A 223 -18.44 13.20 -12.90
CA GLN A 223 -19.01 14.44 -12.35
C GLN A 223 -19.26 15.50 -13.41
N HIS A 224 -18.62 15.37 -14.58
CA HIS A 224 -18.69 16.31 -15.70
C HIS A 224 -19.31 15.65 -16.94
N LYS A 225 -20.61 15.32 -16.86
CA LYS A 225 -21.34 14.60 -17.93
C LYS A 225 -21.41 15.32 -19.27
N ASP A 226 -21.17 16.63 -19.28
CA ASP A 226 -21.20 17.46 -20.48
C ASP A 226 -19.90 17.36 -21.30
N LEU A 227 -18.85 16.74 -20.74
CA LEU A 227 -17.58 16.54 -21.42
C LEU A 227 -17.65 15.35 -22.40
N ARG A 228 -17.29 15.61 -23.66
CA ARG A 228 -17.09 14.57 -24.66
C ARG A 228 -15.69 13.97 -24.51
N LEU A 229 -15.60 12.66 -24.31
CA LEU A 229 -14.33 11.94 -24.24
C LEU A 229 -13.91 11.46 -25.64
N GLU A 230 -12.68 11.78 -26.04
CA GLU A 230 -12.07 11.37 -27.30
C GLU A 230 -10.80 10.56 -27.01
N TYR A 231 -10.73 9.35 -27.55
CA TYR A 231 -9.63 8.43 -27.28
C TYR A 231 -8.43 8.70 -28.18
N CYS A 232 -7.24 8.76 -27.59
CA CYS A 232 -5.96 8.90 -28.29
C CYS A 232 -5.04 7.69 -28.04
N SER A 233 -4.04 7.52 -28.89
CA SER A 233 -3.03 6.46 -28.74
C SER A 233 -2.05 6.72 -27.60
N SER A 234 -1.88 7.97 -27.17
CA SER A 234 -1.00 8.33 -26.06
C SER A 234 -1.38 9.66 -25.40
N SER A 235 -0.85 9.93 -24.20
CA SER A 235 -0.97 11.25 -23.56
C SER A 235 -0.29 12.36 -24.37
N ALA A 236 0.82 12.05 -25.06
CA ALA A 236 1.51 13.01 -25.91
C ALA A 236 0.64 13.41 -27.12
N GLU A 237 -0.01 12.45 -27.78
CA GLU A 237 -0.97 12.74 -28.86
C GLU A 237 -2.14 13.57 -28.35
N ALA A 238 -2.67 13.25 -27.17
CA ALA A 238 -3.75 14.02 -26.57
C ALA A 238 -3.37 15.49 -26.34
N MET A 239 -2.17 15.74 -25.79
CA MET A 239 -1.65 17.10 -25.58
C MET A 239 -1.41 17.84 -26.89
N GLU A 240 -0.87 17.15 -27.91
CA GLU A 240 -0.68 17.73 -29.24
C GLU A 240 -2.02 18.15 -29.87
N ARG A 241 -3.07 17.33 -29.75
CA ARG A 241 -4.41 17.67 -30.26
C ARG A 241 -5.02 18.90 -29.57
N VAL A 242 -4.78 19.08 -28.27
CA VAL A 242 -5.24 20.28 -27.55
C VAL A 242 -4.48 21.50 -28.01
N ASN A 243 -3.15 21.39 -28.16
CA ASN A 243 -2.33 22.48 -28.64
C ASN A 243 -2.76 22.94 -30.06
N GLN A 244 -3.05 21.97 -30.95
CA GLN A 244 -3.54 22.21 -32.31
C GLN A 244 -5.00 22.66 -32.41
N SER A 245 -5.79 22.53 -31.33
CA SER A 245 -7.19 22.95 -31.33
C SER A 245 -7.29 24.47 -31.55
N PRO A 246 -8.24 24.99 -32.36
CA PRO A 246 -8.35 26.43 -32.58
C PRO A 246 -8.85 27.19 -31.34
N ASP A 247 -9.63 26.54 -30.49
CA ASP A 247 -10.37 27.17 -29.38
C ASP A 247 -9.97 26.62 -28.01
N ASN A 248 -10.36 27.31 -26.94
CA ASN A 248 -10.11 26.90 -25.55
C ASN A 248 -11.06 25.79 -25.05
N SER A 249 -11.81 25.14 -25.94
CA SER A 249 -12.80 24.11 -25.57
C SER A 249 -12.25 22.69 -25.46
N ALA A 250 -10.96 22.50 -25.68
CA ALA A 250 -10.28 21.21 -25.63
C ALA A 250 -9.37 21.12 -24.41
N ALA A 251 -9.37 19.95 -23.78
CA ALA A 251 -8.42 19.60 -22.72
C ALA A 251 -7.85 18.19 -22.95
N ALA A 252 -6.72 17.89 -22.31
CA ALA A 252 -6.08 16.58 -22.33
C ALA A 252 -5.86 16.05 -20.92
N ILE A 253 -5.81 14.73 -20.76
CA ILE A 253 -5.37 14.11 -19.49
C ILE A 253 -3.92 13.66 -19.63
N GLY A 254 -3.05 14.23 -18.79
CA GLY A 254 -1.62 13.95 -18.79
C GLY A 254 -0.93 14.49 -17.55
N SER A 255 0.40 14.43 -17.51
CA SER A 255 1.19 15.03 -16.43
C SER A 255 1.33 16.54 -16.63
N ALA A 256 1.38 17.31 -15.54
CA ALA A 256 1.63 18.76 -15.62
C ALA A 256 2.96 19.09 -16.34
N GLU A 257 4.02 18.33 -16.05
CA GLU A 257 5.32 18.46 -16.73
C GLU A 257 5.23 18.14 -18.23
N GLY A 258 4.44 17.12 -18.60
CA GLY A 258 4.16 16.81 -19.99
C GLY A 258 3.43 17.96 -20.68
N GLY A 259 2.39 18.51 -20.05
CA GLY A 259 1.61 19.63 -20.57
C GLY A 259 2.45 20.87 -20.85
N ALA A 260 3.40 21.18 -19.97
CA ALA A 260 4.29 22.32 -20.13
C ALA A 260 5.14 22.24 -21.43
N LEU A 261 5.52 21.04 -21.87
CA LEU A 261 6.24 20.84 -23.15
C LEU A 261 5.40 21.21 -24.37
N TYR A 262 4.08 21.15 -24.24
CA TYR A 262 3.10 21.50 -25.26
C TYR A 262 2.46 22.88 -25.02
N GLN A 263 3.06 23.70 -24.15
CA GLN A 263 2.53 25.03 -23.76
C GLN A 263 1.11 24.98 -23.17
N LEU A 264 0.78 23.87 -22.51
CA LEU A 264 -0.50 23.68 -21.80
C LEU A 264 -0.32 23.87 -20.29
N GLU A 265 -1.36 24.40 -19.66
CA GLU A 265 -1.43 24.60 -18.21
C GLU A 265 -2.35 23.57 -17.56
N SER A 266 -1.98 23.13 -16.35
CA SER A 266 -2.83 22.29 -15.52
C SER A 266 -3.94 23.13 -14.89
N ILE A 267 -5.16 23.00 -15.40
CA ILE A 267 -6.33 23.72 -14.85
C ILE A 267 -6.89 23.01 -13.60
N GLU A 268 -6.76 21.68 -13.54
CA GLU A 268 -7.09 20.87 -12.37
C GLU A 268 -6.09 19.72 -12.22
N ALA A 269 -5.79 19.35 -10.98
CA ALA A 269 -4.79 18.33 -10.64
C ALA A 269 -5.40 17.25 -9.74
N GLY A 270 -4.78 16.06 -9.73
CA GLY A 270 -5.23 14.96 -8.88
C GLY A 270 -6.51 14.29 -9.38
N LEU A 271 -6.67 14.16 -10.70
CA LEU A 271 -7.86 13.55 -11.32
C LEU A 271 -7.96 12.03 -11.09
N ALA A 272 -6.84 11.39 -10.70
CA ALA A 272 -6.77 9.95 -10.56
C ALA A 272 -7.65 9.42 -9.41
N ASN A 273 -8.31 8.29 -9.65
CA ASN A 273 -9.15 7.59 -8.68
C ASN A 273 -8.36 7.11 -7.44
N GLN A 274 -7.07 6.85 -7.61
CA GLN A 274 -6.15 6.43 -6.55
C GLN A 274 -5.15 7.54 -6.26
N LYS A 275 -4.96 7.86 -4.97
CA LYS A 275 -4.04 8.92 -4.53
C LYS A 275 -2.57 8.55 -4.75
N ILE A 276 -2.22 7.27 -4.62
CA ILE A 276 -0.85 6.78 -4.81
C ILE A 276 -0.82 5.96 -6.09
N ASN A 277 -0.42 6.60 -7.18
CA ASN A 277 -0.26 5.96 -8.48
C ASN A 277 1.20 6.10 -8.91
N GLN A 278 1.93 5.00 -8.98
CA GLN A 278 3.34 4.98 -9.32
C GLN A 278 3.59 3.96 -10.42
N SER A 279 4.42 4.35 -11.38
CA SER A 279 4.94 3.46 -12.41
C SER A 279 6.42 3.22 -12.18
N ARG A 280 6.79 1.94 -12.11
CA ARG A 280 8.18 1.51 -12.01
C ARG A 280 8.69 1.17 -13.41
N PHE A 281 9.86 1.70 -13.73
CA PHE A 281 10.57 1.49 -14.97
C PHE A 281 11.88 0.77 -14.67
N ILE A 282 12.25 -0.15 -15.56
CA ILE A 282 13.58 -0.73 -15.63
C ILE A 282 14.36 -0.08 -16.77
N VAL A 283 15.67 -0.01 -16.59
CA VAL A 283 16.62 0.49 -17.58
C VAL A 283 17.42 -0.68 -18.11
N VAL A 284 17.39 -0.91 -19.42
CA VAL A 284 18.10 -2.00 -20.07
C VAL A 284 19.25 -1.50 -20.94
N ALA A 285 20.34 -2.26 -21.00
CA ALA A 285 21.53 -1.94 -21.80
C ALA A 285 22.18 -3.22 -22.37
N ARG A 286 23.03 -3.07 -23.39
CA ARG A 286 23.75 -4.22 -23.99
C ARG A 286 24.75 -4.88 -23.05
N LYS A 287 25.34 -4.11 -22.14
CA LYS A 287 26.32 -4.59 -21.15
C LYS A 287 25.74 -4.48 -19.75
N ALA A 288 25.87 -5.54 -18.97
CA ALA A 288 25.59 -5.50 -17.54
C ALA A 288 26.50 -4.49 -16.83
N VAL A 289 26.02 -3.95 -15.71
CA VAL A 289 26.79 -3.05 -14.85
C VAL A 289 27.33 -3.81 -13.64
N ALA A 290 28.53 -3.43 -13.20
CA ALA A 290 29.05 -3.88 -11.92
C ALA A 290 28.42 -3.05 -10.80
N VAL A 291 27.82 -3.72 -9.82
CA VAL A 291 27.23 -3.08 -8.64
C VAL A 291 28.15 -3.35 -7.44
N PRO A 292 28.81 -2.33 -6.88
CA PRO A 292 29.58 -2.49 -5.65
C PRO A 292 28.72 -3.03 -4.50
N GLU A 293 29.26 -3.95 -3.68
CA GLU A 293 28.53 -4.57 -2.56
C GLU A 293 28.08 -3.59 -1.48
N GLN A 294 28.69 -2.40 -1.42
CA GLN A 294 28.29 -1.32 -0.50
C GLN A 294 26.94 -0.69 -0.89
N LEU A 295 26.43 -0.97 -2.09
CA LEU A 295 25.15 -0.49 -2.60
C LEU A 295 24.05 -1.53 -2.36
N PRO A 296 22.87 -1.10 -1.87
CA PRO A 296 21.66 -1.90 -1.99
C PRO A 296 21.42 -2.23 -3.47
N ALA A 297 21.36 -3.51 -3.78
CA ALA A 297 21.24 -4.01 -5.13
C ALA A 297 20.01 -4.90 -5.24
N LYS A 298 19.45 -4.93 -6.44
CA LYS A 298 18.40 -5.86 -6.83
C LYS A 298 18.93 -6.71 -7.97
N THR A 299 18.70 -8.00 -7.88
CA THR A 299 18.98 -8.96 -8.94
C THR A 299 17.67 -9.48 -9.49
N THR A 300 17.40 -9.18 -10.77
CA THR A 300 16.23 -9.69 -11.46
C THR A 300 16.61 -10.95 -12.23
N LEU A 301 15.81 -12.00 -12.10
CA LEU A 301 15.99 -13.24 -12.84
C LEU A 301 14.67 -13.79 -13.36
N ILE A 302 14.78 -14.62 -14.38
CA ILE A 302 13.70 -15.46 -14.86
C ILE A 302 14.03 -16.92 -14.61
N MET A 303 13.05 -17.71 -14.20
CA MET A 303 13.21 -19.15 -14.04
C MET A 303 11.96 -19.92 -14.47
N ALA A 304 12.17 -21.07 -15.10
CA ALA A 304 11.13 -22.05 -15.36
C ALA A 304 11.33 -23.26 -14.44
N THR A 305 10.30 -23.63 -13.70
CA THR A 305 10.33 -24.77 -12.78
C THR A 305 9.79 -26.04 -13.45
N GLY A 306 9.92 -27.19 -12.79
CA GLY A 306 9.35 -28.45 -13.29
C GLY A 306 7.82 -28.49 -13.18
N GLN A 307 7.15 -29.30 -14.01
CA GLN A 307 5.70 -29.52 -13.95
C GLN A 307 5.34 -30.56 -12.88
N LYS A 308 5.59 -30.25 -11.60
CA LYS A 308 5.21 -31.09 -10.46
C LYS A 308 4.62 -30.23 -9.34
N ALA A 309 3.67 -30.78 -8.59
CA ALA A 309 3.12 -30.12 -7.41
C ALA A 309 4.27 -29.75 -6.46
N GLY A 310 4.33 -28.47 -6.07
CA GLY A 310 5.39 -27.96 -5.18
C GLY A 310 6.69 -27.50 -5.86
N ALA A 311 6.84 -27.63 -7.19
CA ALA A 311 8.09 -27.25 -7.87
C ALA A 311 8.49 -25.77 -7.68
N LEU A 312 7.52 -24.84 -7.70
CA LEU A 312 7.79 -23.44 -7.35
C LEU A 312 8.15 -23.30 -5.87
N VAL A 313 7.45 -24.00 -4.98
CA VAL A 313 7.70 -23.96 -3.53
C VAL A 313 9.14 -24.39 -3.23
N GLU A 314 9.64 -25.45 -3.88
CA GLU A 314 11.04 -25.88 -3.74
C GLU A 314 12.02 -24.76 -4.10
N ALA A 315 11.79 -24.05 -5.21
CA ALA A 315 12.61 -22.90 -5.59
C ALA A 315 12.53 -21.75 -4.56
N LEU A 316 11.34 -21.44 -4.04
CA LEU A 316 11.18 -20.40 -3.02
C LEU A 316 11.82 -20.79 -1.68
N LEU A 317 11.84 -22.07 -1.33
CA LEU A 317 12.52 -22.58 -0.14
C LEU A 317 14.04 -22.43 -0.23
N VAL A 318 14.63 -22.52 -1.42
CA VAL A 318 16.06 -22.20 -1.63
C VAL A 318 16.33 -20.75 -1.28
N LEU A 319 15.54 -19.82 -1.81
CA LEU A 319 15.69 -18.39 -1.51
C LEU A 319 15.57 -18.11 -0.01
N LYS A 320 14.57 -18.71 0.65
CA LYS A 320 14.39 -18.62 2.10
C LYS A 320 15.58 -19.16 2.89
N ALA A 321 16.14 -20.30 2.48
CA ALA A 321 17.28 -20.92 3.18
C ALA A 321 18.54 -20.04 3.14
N HIS A 322 18.74 -19.30 2.05
CA HIS A 322 19.84 -18.34 1.89
C HIS A 322 19.48 -16.92 2.36
N GLN A 323 18.34 -16.73 3.02
CA GLN A 323 17.85 -15.43 3.52
C GLN A 323 17.74 -14.35 2.43
N LEU A 324 17.43 -14.77 1.20
CA LEU A 324 17.26 -13.87 0.05
C LEU A 324 15.81 -13.36 0.02
N ASN A 325 15.63 -12.07 0.26
CA ASN A 325 14.31 -11.43 0.21
C ASN A 325 13.87 -11.25 -1.25
N MET A 326 12.62 -11.61 -1.55
CA MET A 326 12.00 -11.32 -2.84
C MET A 326 11.15 -10.06 -2.73
N SER A 327 11.34 -9.13 -3.67
CA SER A 327 10.50 -7.94 -3.80
C SER A 327 9.43 -8.08 -4.89
N LYS A 328 9.56 -9.08 -5.78
CA LYS A 328 8.57 -9.37 -6.83
C LYS A 328 8.58 -10.85 -7.24
N LEU A 329 7.40 -11.40 -7.53
CA LEU A 329 7.20 -12.69 -8.17
C LEU A 329 6.01 -12.60 -9.13
N GLU A 330 6.23 -12.82 -10.42
CA GLU A 330 5.20 -12.78 -11.47
C GLU A 330 5.28 -14.04 -12.33
N SER A 331 4.16 -14.68 -12.65
CA SER A 331 4.12 -15.83 -13.57
C SER A 331 3.63 -15.42 -14.95
N ARG A 332 4.24 -15.98 -16.00
CA ARG A 332 3.83 -15.79 -17.39
C ARG A 332 3.82 -17.14 -18.11
N PRO A 333 2.81 -17.44 -18.94
CA PRO A 333 2.84 -18.64 -19.77
C PRO A 333 4.01 -18.55 -20.75
N ILE A 334 4.70 -19.67 -20.98
CA ILE A 334 5.78 -19.74 -21.98
C ILE A 334 5.16 -19.94 -23.37
N PRO A 335 5.35 -19.01 -24.33
CA PRO A 335 4.83 -19.17 -25.68
C PRO A 335 5.35 -20.46 -26.34
N GLY A 336 4.44 -21.26 -26.90
CA GLY A 336 4.77 -22.51 -27.59
C GLY A 336 4.86 -23.77 -26.71
N THR A 337 4.83 -23.63 -25.38
CA THR A 337 4.78 -24.77 -24.43
C THR A 337 3.57 -24.64 -23.51
N PRO A 338 2.41 -25.23 -23.88
CA PRO A 338 1.21 -25.17 -23.07
C PRO A 338 1.46 -25.64 -21.63
N TRP A 339 0.90 -24.92 -20.65
CA TRP A 339 0.96 -25.26 -19.23
C TRP A 339 2.35 -25.17 -18.57
N GLU A 340 3.34 -24.61 -19.27
CA GLU A 340 4.60 -24.20 -18.66
C GLU A 340 4.58 -22.71 -18.33
N GLU A 341 5.04 -22.38 -17.13
CA GLU A 341 5.13 -21.01 -16.64
C GLU A 341 6.58 -20.60 -16.44
N MET A 342 6.89 -19.38 -16.88
CA MET A 342 8.10 -18.65 -16.54
C MET A 342 7.79 -17.75 -15.35
N PHE A 343 8.65 -17.79 -14.34
CA PHE A 343 8.58 -16.92 -13.17
C PHE A 343 9.60 -15.80 -13.29
N TYR A 344 9.19 -14.57 -13.06
CA TYR A 344 10.04 -13.39 -12.95
C TYR A 344 10.19 -13.02 -11.50
N LEU A 345 11.43 -12.83 -11.06
CA LEU A 345 11.75 -12.59 -9.68
C LEU A 345 12.64 -11.38 -9.56
N ASP A 346 12.30 -10.49 -8.64
CA ASP A 346 13.22 -9.50 -8.10
C ASP A 346 13.69 -9.96 -6.73
N ILE A 347 15.00 -10.07 -6.57
CA ILE A 347 15.65 -10.46 -5.31
C ILE A 347 16.46 -9.28 -4.81
N ASP A 348 16.25 -8.89 -3.55
CA ASP A 348 16.96 -7.77 -2.90
C ASP A 348 18.36 -8.22 -2.45
N ALA A 349 19.20 -8.60 -3.41
CA ALA A 349 20.57 -9.02 -3.17
C ALA A 349 21.49 -8.63 -4.34
N ASN A 350 22.76 -8.36 -4.01
CA ASN A 350 23.81 -8.19 -5.01
C ASN A 350 24.19 -9.55 -5.60
N ILE A 351 24.35 -9.63 -6.93
CA ILE A 351 24.74 -10.85 -7.62
C ILE A 351 26.07 -11.40 -7.11
N SER A 352 27.02 -10.55 -6.71
CA SER A 352 28.34 -10.96 -6.22
C SER A 352 28.33 -11.50 -4.78
N SER A 353 27.24 -11.29 -4.03
CA SER A 353 27.16 -11.74 -2.64
C SER A 353 27.19 -13.27 -2.52
N GLU A 354 27.84 -13.77 -1.48
CA GLU A 354 28.00 -15.22 -1.23
C GLU A 354 26.63 -15.93 -1.15
N ALA A 355 25.67 -15.33 -0.43
CA ALA A 355 24.30 -15.86 -0.32
C ALA A 355 23.60 -15.95 -1.68
N MET A 356 23.77 -14.94 -2.55
CA MET A 356 23.15 -14.94 -3.87
C MET A 356 23.81 -15.98 -4.79
N GLN A 357 25.13 -16.08 -4.79
CA GLN A 357 25.86 -17.09 -5.57
C GLN A 357 25.51 -18.53 -5.13
N ALA A 358 25.44 -18.77 -3.82
CA ALA A 358 25.03 -20.07 -3.28
C ALA A 358 23.56 -20.40 -3.63
N GLY A 359 22.66 -19.42 -3.51
CA GLY A 359 21.26 -19.55 -3.90
C GLY A 359 21.07 -19.84 -5.39
N LEU A 360 21.73 -19.08 -6.27
CA LEU A 360 21.68 -19.29 -7.73
C LEU A 360 22.17 -20.69 -8.12
N LYS A 361 23.31 -21.15 -7.58
CA LYS A 361 23.84 -22.48 -7.86
C LYS A 361 22.90 -23.61 -7.43
N GLN A 362 22.12 -23.40 -6.38
CA GLN A 362 21.12 -24.36 -5.94
C GLN A 362 19.86 -24.29 -6.80
N LEU A 363 19.41 -23.09 -7.19
CA LEU A 363 18.29 -22.91 -8.12
C LEU A 363 18.57 -23.52 -9.49
N GLU A 364 19.78 -23.35 -10.04
CA GLU A 364 20.23 -23.94 -11.31
C GLU A 364 20.08 -25.46 -11.35
N ARG A 365 20.15 -26.14 -10.19
CA ARG A 365 20.03 -27.60 -10.11
C ARG A 365 18.60 -28.10 -10.14
N ILE A 366 17.64 -27.28 -9.69
CA ILE A 366 16.24 -27.70 -9.50
C ILE A 366 15.30 -27.06 -10.53
N THR A 367 15.73 -25.97 -11.16
CA THR A 367 14.98 -25.30 -12.23
C THR A 367 15.36 -25.89 -13.58
N ARG A 368 14.42 -25.86 -14.54
CA ARG A 368 14.68 -26.30 -15.92
C ARG A 368 15.43 -25.25 -16.72
N PHE A 369 15.19 -23.99 -16.38
CA PHE A 369 15.79 -22.84 -16.99
C PHE A 369 15.91 -21.76 -15.92
N ILE A 370 17.04 -21.06 -15.91
CA ILE A 370 17.24 -19.86 -15.11
C ILE A 370 18.15 -18.92 -15.89
N LYS A 371 17.81 -17.64 -15.89
CA LYS A 371 18.62 -16.58 -16.51
C LYS A 371 18.54 -15.34 -15.63
N VAL A 372 19.70 -14.82 -15.26
CA VAL A 372 19.79 -13.51 -14.61
C VAL A 372 19.61 -12.45 -15.68
N LEU A 373 18.60 -11.58 -15.52
CA LEU A 373 18.35 -10.46 -16.40
C LEU A 373 19.21 -9.25 -16.05
N GLY A 374 19.67 -9.12 -14.80
CA GLY A 374 20.60 -8.07 -14.42
C GLY A 374 20.72 -7.91 -12.92
N CYS A 375 21.80 -7.25 -12.49
CA CYS A 375 22.00 -6.78 -11.13
C CYS A 375 22.22 -5.28 -11.20
N TYR A 376 21.44 -4.52 -10.44
CA TYR A 376 21.43 -3.06 -10.53
C TYR A 376 21.17 -2.41 -9.16
N PRO A 377 21.64 -1.17 -8.93
CA PRO A 377 21.38 -0.46 -7.69
C PRO A 377 19.88 -0.19 -7.50
N CYS A 378 19.38 -0.38 -6.28
CA CYS A 378 18.02 0.04 -5.94
C CYS A 378 17.96 1.58 -5.87
N GLU A 379 17.12 2.22 -6.70
CA GLU A 379 16.85 3.66 -6.60
C GLU A 379 15.81 3.99 -5.52
N THR A 380 15.04 3.01 -5.05
CA THR A 380 14.00 3.24 -4.03
C THR A 380 14.62 3.36 -2.63
N VAL A 381 14.98 4.58 -2.23
CA VAL A 381 15.49 4.89 -0.89
C VAL A 381 14.31 4.94 0.09
N LYS A 382 14.02 3.85 0.82
CA LYS A 382 12.97 3.88 1.87
C LYS A 382 13.34 4.92 2.95
N PRO A 383 12.53 5.95 3.25
CA PRO A 383 12.88 6.93 4.26
C PRO A 383 13.15 6.27 5.62
N THR A 384 14.18 6.73 6.31
CA THR A 384 14.46 6.24 7.66
C THR A 384 13.36 6.76 8.59
N GLN A 385 12.57 5.84 9.14
CA GLN A 385 11.48 6.18 10.06
C GLN A 385 12.03 6.37 11.48
N LEU A 386 11.72 7.53 12.07
CA LEU A 386 11.87 7.78 13.49
C LEU A 386 10.67 7.17 14.23
N SER A 387 10.89 6.64 15.43
CA SER A 387 9.77 6.19 16.26
C SER A 387 8.93 7.38 16.76
N ASN A 388 7.64 7.19 17.04
CA ASN A 388 6.78 8.25 17.60
C ASN A 388 7.34 8.86 18.89
N SER A 389 8.09 8.08 19.67
CA SER A 389 8.81 8.56 20.86
C SER A 389 9.92 9.58 20.55
N GLN A 390 10.54 9.51 19.38
CA GLN A 390 11.57 10.46 18.91
C GLN A 390 10.95 11.71 18.28
N LEU A 391 9.67 11.65 17.89
CA LEU A 391 8.88 12.76 17.40
C LEU A 391 8.21 13.55 18.53
N LEU A 392 8.15 13.02 19.75
CA LEU A 392 7.51 13.64 20.90
C LEU A 392 8.54 13.93 22.00
N ILE A 393 9.04 15.16 22.04
CA ILE A 393 9.56 15.75 23.28
C ILE A 393 8.57 16.84 23.68
N GLU A 394 7.83 16.59 24.77
CA GLU A 394 6.93 17.53 25.42
C GLU A 394 7.68 18.81 25.85
N PRO A 395 7.05 20.00 25.82
CA PRO A 395 7.61 21.17 26.47
C PRO A 395 7.60 20.93 27.98
N SER A 396 8.80 20.92 28.54
CA SER A 396 9.16 20.79 29.94
C SER A 396 8.13 21.34 30.94
N THR A 397 7.50 20.44 31.70
CA THR A 397 7.37 20.65 33.15
C THR A 397 8.08 19.52 33.89
N SER A 398 9.18 19.90 34.55
CA SER A 398 9.65 19.35 35.83
C SER A 398 10.14 17.90 35.90
N LYS A 399 11.48 17.82 36.06
CA LYS A 399 12.28 16.91 36.93
C LYS A 399 13.08 15.78 36.25
N THR A 400 14.38 16.03 36.28
CA THR A 400 15.57 15.18 36.38
C THR A 400 15.36 13.78 36.98
N GLN A 401 15.89 12.73 36.34
CA GLN A 401 16.96 11.82 36.84
C GLN A 401 17.18 10.65 35.84
N VAL A 402 18.41 10.46 35.35
CA VAL A 402 19.43 9.51 35.83
C VAL A 402 18.97 8.04 35.73
N ILE A 403 19.70 7.31 34.89
CA ILE A 403 19.60 5.87 34.64
C ILE A 403 19.82 5.12 35.96
N SER A 404 18.76 4.46 36.42
CA SER A 404 18.86 3.31 37.33
C SER A 404 17.88 2.25 36.82
N ASP A 405 18.38 1.01 36.69
CA ASP A 405 17.57 -0.18 36.46
C ASP A 405 16.50 -0.34 37.55
N THR A 406 15.31 0.21 37.30
CA THR A 406 14.01 -0.17 37.90
C THR A 406 12.92 0.64 37.18
N VAL A 407 11.92 -0.05 36.64
CA VAL A 407 10.69 0.50 36.03
C VAL A 407 9.96 1.46 37.00
N PRO A 408 9.51 2.64 36.54
CA PRO A 408 8.19 3.11 36.97
C PRO A 408 7.34 3.75 35.84
N ASP A 409 6.11 3.23 35.75
CA ASP A 409 4.86 3.78 35.18
C ASP A 409 4.85 4.34 33.75
N ALA A 410 4.81 3.41 32.79
CA ALA A 410 4.13 3.65 31.52
C ALA A 410 2.62 3.78 31.76
N ASN A 411 1.98 4.80 31.18
CA ASN A 411 0.52 4.83 31.13
C ASN A 411 0.02 3.48 30.57
N PRO A 412 -0.89 2.80 31.26
CA PRO A 412 -1.37 1.49 30.83
C PRO A 412 -2.03 1.60 29.45
N PHE A 413 -1.84 0.59 28.59
CA PHE A 413 -2.50 0.52 27.29
C PHE A 413 -4.02 0.66 27.45
N ARG A 414 -4.68 1.38 26.54
CA ARG A 414 -6.09 1.73 26.66
C ARG A 414 -7.01 0.52 26.65
N TYR A 415 -6.65 -0.56 25.97
CA TYR A 415 -7.44 -1.79 26.02
C TYR A 415 -7.34 -2.51 27.38
N SER A 416 -6.31 -2.22 28.18
CA SER A 416 -5.94 -3.01 29.34
C SER A 416 -6.83 -2.73 30.55
N LYS A 417 -7.02 -3.74 31.41
CA LYS A 417 -7.69 -3.55 32.70
C LYS A 417 -6.94 -2.64 33.67
N ALA A 418 -5.64 -2.43 33.44
CA ALA A 418 -4.86 -1.44 34.18
C ALA A 418 -5.29 0.00 33.81
N TYR A 419 -5.73 0.22 32.57
CA TYR A 419 -6.32 1.49 32.13
C TYR A 419 -7.78 1.64 32.56
N LYS A 420 -8.60 0.59 32.38
CA LYS A 420 -10.01 0.57 32.81
C LYS A 420 -10.35 -0.78 33.45
N ALA A 421 -10.49 -0.79 34.77
CA ALA A 421 -10.73 -2.02 35.54
C ALA A 421 -12.10 -2.66 35.24
N GLN A 422 -13.12 -1.85 34.94
CA GLN A 422 -14.47 -2.32 34.64
C GLN A 422 -14.57 -2.79 33.19
N ALA A 423 -15.19 -3.95 32.97
CA ALA A 423 -15.49 -4.45 31.63
C ALA A 423 -16.30 -3.40 30.85
N SER A 424 -15.97 -3.22 29.58
CA SER A 424 -16.72 -2.35 28.69
C SER A 424 -18.00 -3.02 28.23
N GLU A 425 -19.04 -2.22 28.14
CA GLU A 425 -20.34 -2.59 27.62
C GLU A 425 -20.60 -1.72 26.38
N ILE A 426 -20.92 -2.36 25.26
CA ILE A 426 -21.26 -1.68 24.01
C ILE A 426 -22.77 -1.78 23.83
N ASN A 427 -23.44 -0.64 23.86
CA ASN A 427 -24.87 -0.51 23.71
C ASN A 427 -25.19 0.10 22.34
N CYS A 428 -25.84 -0.67 21.47
CA CYS A 428 -26.26 -0.23 20.14
C CYS A 428 -27.71 -0.66 19.90
N GLY A 429 -28.66 0.22 20.21
CA GLY A 429 -30.09 -0.10 20.16
C GLY A 429 -30.46 -1.29 21.07
N PRO A 430 -31.11 -2.35 20.57
CA PRO A 430 -31.46 -3.53 21.35
C PRO A 430 -30.29 -4.50 21.56
N PHE A 431 -29.13 -4.26 20.93
CA PHE A 431 -27.94 -5.08 21.07
C PHE A 431 -27.03 -4.52 22.15
N CYS A 432 -26.77 -5.33 23.18
CA CYS A 432 -25.87 -5.02 24.28
C CYS A 432 -24.88 -6.17 24.44
N ILE A 433 -23.58 -5.86 24.51
CA ILE A 433 -22.53 -6.87 24.63
C ILE A 433 -21.40 -6.42 25.55
N GLY A 434 -20.87 -7.36 26.31
CA GLY A 434 -19.85 -7.11 27.34
C GLY A 434 -20.48 -6.87 28.71
N ALA A 435 -19.63 -6.74 29.73
CA ALA A 435 -20.03 -6.63 31.14
C ALA A 435 -21.00 -7.72 31.64
N GLY A 436 -20.97 -8.91 31.03
CA GLY A 436 -21.85 -10.04 31.38
C GLY A 436 -23.03 -10.23 30.42
N ASN A 437 -23.29 -9.26 29.53
CA ASN A 437 -24.25 -9.43 28.44
C ASN A 437 -23.60 -10.23 27.31
N ILE A 438 -24.33 -11.26 26.86
CA ILE A 438 -23.92 -12.15 25.77
C ILE A 438 -24.73 -11.83 24.52
N GLY A 439 -24.08 -11.77 23.37
CA GLY A 439 -24.75 -11.50 22.09
C GLY A 439 -24.54 -12.55 21.00
N ALA A 440 -25.57 -12.77 20.18
CA ALA A 440 -25.48 -13.60 18.98
C ALA A 440 -25.62 -12.75 17.71
N ILE A 441 -24.63 -12.85 16.82
CA ILE A 441 -24.53 -12.11 15.57
C ILE A 441 -24.59 -13.10 14.40
N ALA A 442 -25.50 -12.90 13.46
CA ALA A 442 -25.52 -13.66 12.21
C ALA A 442 -24.64 -12.96 11.17
N LYS A 443 -23.90 -13.69 10.35
CA LYS A 443 -23.14 -13.14 9.22
C LYS A 443 -23.72 -13.66 7.91
N ILE A 444 -24.17 -12.75 7.05
CA ILE A 444 -24.76 -13.07 5.75
C ILE A 444 -23.85 -12.53 4.65
N VAL A 445 -23.48 -13.40 3.71
CA VAL A 445 -22.72 -13.01 2.51
C VAL A 445 -23.69 -12.58 1.41
N LEU A 446 -23.56 -11.35 0.91
CA LEU A 446 -24.38 -10.81 -0.16
C LEU A 446 -23.86 -11.27 -1.54
N THR A 447 -24.77 -11.43 -2.50
CA THR A 447 -24.46 -11.91 -3.87
C THR A 447 -25.05 -10.97 -4.93
N HIS A 448 -24.53 -11.04 -6.16
CA HIS A 448 -24.89 -10.15 -7.28
C HIS A 448 -26.37 -10.19 -7.71
N GLU A 449 -27.11 -11.26 -7.44
CA GLU A 449 -28.47 -11.50 -8.01
C GLU A 449 -29.63 -10.91 -7.18
N GLN A 450 -29.38 -9.92 -6.33
CA GLN A 450 -30.42 -9.37 -5.46
C GLN A 450 -31.38 -8.41 -6.19
N SER A 451 -32.26 -9.00 -7.01
CA SER A 451 -33.45 -8.36 -7.58
C SER A 451 -34.55 -8.16 -6.52
N HIS A 452 -35.67 -7.51 -6.87
CA HIS A 452 -36.82 -7.30 -5.96
C HIS A 452 -37.34 -8.60 -5.31
N LEU A 453 -37.14 -9.77 -5.95
CA LEU A 453 -37.51 -11.10 -5.43
C LEU A 453 -36.60 -11.55 -4.26
N ALA A 454 -35.36 -11.07 -4.19
CA ALA A 454 -34.39 -11.40 -3.15
C ALA A 454 -34.63 -10.63 -1.84
N LEU A 455 -35.26 -9.45 -1.88
CA LEU A 455 -35.59 -8.69 -0.67
C LEU A 455 -36.65 -9.40 0.18
N THR A 456 -37.63 -10.06 -0.44
CA THR A 456 -38.65 -10.85 0.29
C THR A 456 -38.03 -12.10 0.92
N GLN A 457 -37.09 -12.76 0.24
CA GLN A 457 -36.33 -13.88 0.80
C GLN A 457 -35.45 -13.43 1.98
N PHE A 458 -34.80 -12.27 1.84
CA PHE A 458 -34.05 -11.64 2.91
C PHE A 458 -34.94 -11.36 4.12
N GLU A 459 -36.09 -10.71 3.94
CA GLU A 459 -37.07 -10.43 5.01
C GLU A 459 -37.50 -11.71 5.74
N HIS A 460 -37.82 -12.78 4.99
CA HIS A 460 -38.16 -14.07 5.59
C HIS A 460 -37.02 -14.64 6.44
N LYS A 461 -35.78 -14.56 5.94
CA LYS A 461 -34.59 -15.02 6.69
C LYS A 461 -34.33 -14.16 7.93
N ILE A 462 -34.49 -12.85 7.84
CA ILE A 462 -34.31 -11.93 8.97
C ILE A 462 -35.31 -12.24 10.09
N LYS A 463 -36.57 -12.50 9.74
CA LYS A 463 -37.58 -12.97 10.71
C LYS A 463 -37.14 -14.25 11.41
N GLN A 464 -36.69 -15.24 10.64
CA GLN A 464 -36.21 -16.51 11.16
C GLN A 464 -34.99 -16.36 12.08
N LEU A 465 -34.04 -15.49 11.74
CA LEU A 465 -32.88 -15.20 12.59
C LEU A 465 -33.30 -14.55 13.91
N LYS A 466 -34.27 -13.63 13.88
CA LYS A 466 -34.82 -13.03 15.10
C LYS A 466 -35.49 -14.08 15.98
N GLU A 467 -36.30 -14.96 15.41
CA GLU A 467 -36.94 -16.08 16.12
C GLU A 467 -35.91 -17.06 16.72
N ALA A 468 -34.77 -17.24 16.06
CA ALA A 468 -33.66 -18.06 16.55
C ALA A 468 -32.85 -17.40 17.69
N GLY A 469 -33.08 -16.11 18.00
CA GLY A 469 -32.44 -15.38 19.09
C GLY A 469 -31.23 -14.53 18.70
N PHE A 470 -30.97 -14.33 17.40
CA PHE A 470 -29.96 -13.37 16.97
C PHE A 470 -30.39 -11.94 17.30
N GLN A 471 -29.42 -11.05 17.51
CA GLN A 471 -29.65 -9.65 17.85
C GLN A 471 -29.02 -8.68 16.83
N ALA A 472 -28.09 -9.17 16.02
CA ALA A 472 -27.42 -8.38 14.99
C ALA A 472 -27.13 -9.22 13.74
N VAL A 473 -26.98 -8.54 12.60
CA VAL A 473 -26.62 -9.17 11.33
C VAL A 473 -25.47 -8.40 10.68
N ILE A 474 -24.37 -9.10 10.40
CA ILE A 474 -23.28 -8.63 9.56
C ILE A 474 -23.66 -8.87 8.10
N LEU A 475 -23.71 -7.79 7.32
CA LEU A 475 -23.81 -7.82 5.87
C LEU A 475 -22.39 -7.80 5.30
N ASP A 476 -21.97 -8.92 4.74
CA ASP A 476 -20.66 -9.09 4.09
C ASP A 476 -20.78 -8.98 2.56
N ASN A 477 -19.66 -8.68 1.88
CA ASN A 477 -19.60 -8.52 0.42
C ASN A 477 -20.52 -7.43 -0.15
N ILE A 478 -20.61 -6.26 0.50
CA ILE A 478 -21.45 -5.15 0.01
C ILE A 478 -21.01 -4.63 -1.38
N ASN A 479 -19.76 -4.85 -1.76
CA ASN A 479 -19.20 -4.52 -3.08
C ASN A 479 -19.75 -5.38 -4.22
N GLN A 480 -20.38 -6.53 -3.90
CA GLN A 480 -21.08 -7.37 -4.88
C GLN A 480 -22.48 -6.83 -5.20
N LEU A 481 -22.99 -5.87 -4.43
CA LEU A 481 -24.29 -5.27 -4.72
C LEU A 481 -24.21 -4.32 -5.92
N VAL A 482 -25.23 -4.36 -6.77
CA VAL A 482 -25.45 -3.33 -7.79
C VAL A 482 -26.05 -2.10 -7.10
N SER A 483 -25.34 -0.97 -7.11
CA SER A 483 -25.76 0.27 -6.43
C SER A 483 -26.03 0.08 -4.92
N PRO A 484 -25.01 -0.26 -4.12
CA PRO A 484 -25.15 -0.51 -2.68
C PRO A 484 -25.79 0.67 -1.92
N GLU A 485 -25.59 1.90 -2.38
CA GLU A 485 -26.21 3.11 -1.86
C GLU A 485 -27.76 3.11 -1.90
N LEU A 486 -28.37 2.35 -2.80
CA LEU A 486 -29.83 2.21 -2.90
C LEU A 486 -30.36 0.97 -2.18
N ILE A 487 -29.55 -0.09 -2.08
CA ILE A 487 -29.98 -1.38 -1.53
C ILE A 487 -29.76 -1.43 -0.01
N LEU A 488 -28.61 -0.99 0.50
CA LEU A 488 -28.28 -1.03 1.93
C LEU A 488 -29.31 -0.32 2.82
N PRO A 489 -29.86 0.86 2.47
CA PRO A 489 -30.92 1.48 3.26
C PRO A 489 -32.16 0.58 3.42
N LYS A 490 -32.53 -0.17 2.38
CA LYS A 490 -33.68 -1.10 2.42
C LYS A 490 -33.38 -2.30 3.30
N LEU A 491 -32.19 -2.90 3.17
CA LEU A 491 -31.77 -4.03 4.00
C LEU A 491 -31.71 -3.62 5.49
N ARG A 492 -31.15 -2.44 5.77
CA ARG A 492 -31.13 -1.85 7.13
C ARG A 492 -32.54 -1.66 7.67
N GLN A 493 -33.44 -1.10 6.87
CA GLN A 493 -34.83 -0.89 7.28
C GLN A 493 -35.52 -2.23 7.63
N THR A 494 -35.32 -3.27 6.82
CA THR A 494 -35.85 -4.62 7.11
C THR A 494 -35.27 -5.19 8.40
N LEU A 495 -33.96 -5.03 8.65
CA LEU A 495 -33.34 -5.47 9.91
C LEU A 495 -33.96 -4.75 11.13
N HIS A 496 -34.13 -3.43 11.03
CA HIS A 496 -34.72 -2.61 12.10
C HIS A 496 -36.19 -2.96 12.38
N GLN A 497 -36.96 -3.35 11.36
CA GLN A 497 -38.35 -3.81 11.53
C GLN A 497 -38.47 -5.06 12.44
N TYR A 498 -37.41 -5.86 12.53
CA TYR A 498 -37.36 -7.06 13.37
C TYR A 498 -36.45 -6.90 14.60
N ASP A 499 -36.10 -5.66 14.97
CA ASP A 499 -35.20 -5.35 16.09
C ASP A 499 -33.85 -6.09 16.00
N LEU A 500 -33.26 -6.10 14.79
CA LEU A 500 -31.92 -6.60 14.51
C LEU A 500 -31.00 -5.45 14.12
N LEU A 501 -29.82 -5.41 14.73
CA LEU A 501 -28.78 -4.42 14.43
C LEU A 501 -28.14 -4.68 13.05
N CYS A 502 -27.94 -3.64 12.26
CA CYS A 502 -27.25 -3.72 10.98
C CYS A 502 -25.74 -3.44 11.15
N ILE A 503 -24.92 -4.47 10.96
CA ILE A 503 -23.46 -4.35 10.97
C ILE A 503 -22.97 -4.46 9.52
N ILE A 504 -22.15 -3.53 9.05
CA ILE A 504 -21.63 -3.56 7.67
C ILE A 504 -20.16 -3.94 7.68
N ALA A 505 -19.82 -5.02 6.97
CA ALA A 505 -18.44 -5.42 6.74
C ALA A 505 -17.77 -4.53 5.69
N ILE A 506 -16.53 -4.13 5.98
CA ILE A 506 -15.68 -3.44 5.01
C ILE A 506 -14.77 -4.47 4.33
N GLU A 507 -14.77 -4.45 2.99
CA GLU A 507 -13.78 -5.16 2.17
C GLU A 507 -12.70 -4.23 1.61
N GLN A 508 -13.06 -2.97 1.36
CA GLN A 508 -12.14 -1.96 0.84
C GLN A 508 -12.23 -0.69 1.67
N ALA A 509 -11.11 -0.02 1.91
CA ALA A 509 -11.08 1.20 2.72
C ALA A 509 -12.02 2.31 2.21
N ILE A 510 -12.39 2.31 0.93
CA ILE A 510 -13.34 3.27 0.36
C ILE A 510 -14.78 3.07 0.85
N ASP A 511 -15.12 1.87 1.28
CA ASP A 511 -16.47 1.51 1.72
C ASP A 511 -16.83 2.10 3.09
N ILE A 512 -15.84 2.58 3.84
CA ILE A 512 -16.01 3.07 5.21
C ILE A 512 -17.04 4.19 5.32
N VAL A 513 -17.13 5.07 4.32
CA VAL A 513 -18.10 6.17 4.32
C VAL A 513 -19.52 5.64 4.19
N LEU A 514 -19.76 4.75 3.22
CA LEU A 514 -21.06 4.15 2.99
C LEU A 514 -21.47 3.25 4.17
N ALA A 515 -20.54 2.43 4.66
CA ALA A 515 -20.75 1.57 5.82
C ALA A 515 -21.08 2.36 7.08
N THR A 516 -20.44 3.52 7.30
CA THR A 516 -20.75 4.40 8.44
C THR A 516 -22.12 5.05 8.32
N GLN A 517 -22.56 5.40 7.11
CA GLN A 517 -23.87 6.02 6.88
C GLN A 517 -25.03 5.02 6.99
N GLN A 518 -24.82 3.79 6.52
CA GLN A 518 -25.88 2.78 6.38
C GLN A 518 -25.82 1.67 7.44
N GLY A 519 -24.74 1.56 8.21
CA GLY A 519 -24.59 0.61 9.31
C GLY A 519 -24.84 1.28 10.66
N ASP A 520 -25.30 0.49 11.62
CA ASP A 520 -25.32 0.89 13.02
C ASP A 520 -23.97 0.62 13.70
N MET A 521 -23.21 -0.34 13.16
CA MET A 521 -21.86 -0.72 13.59
C MET A 521 -21.02 -1.10 12.36
N LEU A 522 -19.70 -0.89 12.49
CA LEU A 522 -18.73 -1.23 11.46
C LEU A 522 -18.06 -2.57 11.77
N PHE A 523 -17.92 -3.45 10.78
CA PHE A 523 -17.12 -4.67 10.91
C PHE A 523 -15.84 -4.57 10.06
N LEU A 524 -14.70 -4.51 10.74
CA LEU A 524 -13.37 -4.56 10.14
C LEU A 524 -12.91 -6.01 10.10
N THR A 525 -12.89 -6.60 8.91
CA THR A 525 -12.44 -7.98 8.70
C THR A 525 -10.96 -8.15 9.04
N GLY A 526 -10.52 -9.40 9.30
CA GLY A 526 -9.13 -9.71 9.63
C GLY A 526 -8.12 -9.26 8.56
N LYS A 527 -8.56 -9.07 7.31
CA LYS A 527 -7.74 -8.53 6.20
C LYS A 527 -7.29 -7.08 6.46
N HIS A 528 -8.02 -6.34 7.30
CA HIS A 528 -7.77 -4.94 7.60
C HIS A 528 -7.05 -4.70 8.93
N MET A 529 -6.83 -5.75 9.72
CA MET A 529 -6.20 -5.65 11.04
C MET A 529 -4.81 -5.00 11.01
N PHE A 530 -4.06 -5.10 9.91
CA PHE A 530 -2.75 -4.46 9.76
C PHE A 530 -2.78 -3.12 9.00
N ASN A 531 -3.96 -2.65 8.57
CA ASN A 531 -4.10 -1.39 7.84
C ASN A 531 -4.18 -0.21 8.80
N GLN A 532 -3.02 0.32 9.20
CA GLN A 532 -2.89 1.43 10.15
C GLN A 532 -3.73 2.67 9.80
N SER A 533 -3.79 3.03 8.51
CA SER A 533 -4.59 4.17 8.06
C SER A 533 -6.08 3.94 8.28
N LEU A 534 -6.58 2.74 7.96
CA LEU A 534 -7.99 2.39 8.11
C LEU A 534 -8.37 2.25 9.59
N LEU A 535 -7.51 1.65 10.42
CA LEU A 535 -7.71 1.58 11.88
C LEU A 535 -7.76 2.98 12.51
N THR A 536 -6.86 3.87 12.10
CA THR A 536 -6.83 5.27 12.57
C THR A 536 -8.13 5.97 12.17
N GLN A 537 -8.54 5.86 10.91
CA GLN A 537 -9.79 6.45 10.43
C GLN A 537 -11.01 5.88 11.16
N ALA A 538 -11.09 4.55 11.31
CA ALA A 538 -12.17 3.89 12.04
C ALA A 538 -12.23 4.38 13.50
N GLY A 539 -11.08 4.53 14.16
CA GLY A 539 -10.98 5.06 15.52
C GLY A 539 -11.47 6.50 15.70
N THR A 540 -11.69 7.26 14.63
CA THR A 540 -12.33 8.59 14.68
C THR A 540 -13.85 8.56 14.47
N LEU A 541 -14.42 7.41 14.11
CA LEU A 541 -15.85 7.30 13.80
C LEU A 541 -16.71 7.32 15.07
N PRO A 542 -17.95 7.84 14.98
CA PRO A 542 -18.86 7.90 16.12
C PRO A 542 -19.62 6.58 16.37
N ILE A 543 -19.55 5.61 15.45
CA ILE A 543 -20.24 4.32 15.56
C ILE A 543 -19.34 3.24 16.17
N PRO A 544 -19.92 2.21 16.82
CA PRO A 544 -19.16 1.06 17.31
C PRO A 544 -18.42 0.32 16.19
N ILE A 545 -17.33 -0.37 16.58
CA ILE A 545 -16.50 -1.16 15.69
C ILE A 545 -16.38 -2.58 16.22
N LEU A 546 -16.54 -3.55 15.33
CA LEU A 546 -16.19 -4.95 15.52
C LEU A 546 -14.90 -5.21 14.74
N LEU A 547 -13.79 -5.44 15.42
CA LEU A 547 -12.48 -5.72 14.79
C LEU A 547 -12.18 -7.21 14.83
N GLU A 548 -12.05 -7.83 13.66
CA GLU A 548 -11.68 -9.23 13.52
C GLU A 548 -10.15 -9.40 13.51
N ARG A 549 -9.68 -10.42 14.23
CA ARG A 549 -8.28 -10.84 14.22
C ARG A 549 -7.91 -11.45 12.87
N ASN A 550 -6.75 -11.07 12.34
CA ASN A 550 -6.17 -11.74 11.17
C ASN A 550 -5.75 -13.17 11.54
N ASP A 551 -6.00 -14.14 10.67
CA ASP A 551 -5.70 -15.55 10.89
C ASP A 551 -4.19 -15.85 11.03
N MET A 552 -3.31 -14.92 10.61
CA MET A 552 -1.86 -15.03 10.79
C MET A 552 -1.31 -14.23 11.96
N ALA A 553 -2.15 -13.48 12.67
CA ALA A 553 -1.70 -12.59 13.74
C ALA A 553 -1.61 -13.28 15.09
N SER A 554 -0.58 -12.94 15.87
CA SER A 554 -0.53 -13.19 17.31
C SER A 554 -1.58 -12.36 18.07
N TYR A 555 -1.88 -12.72 19.33
CA TYR A 555 -2.81 -11.94 20.15
C TYR A 555 -2.22 -10.57 20.52
N GLU A 556 -0.89 -10.46 20.57
CA GLU A 556 -0.19 -9.20 20.84
C GLU A 556 -0.36 -8.21 19.69
N GLU A 557 -0.23 -8.68 18.44
CA GLU A 557 -0.50 -7.87 17.25
C GLU A 557 -1.98 -7.47 17.17
N PHE A 558 -2.88 -8.34 17.59
CA PHE A 558 -4.32 -8.04 17.65
C PHE A 558 -4.63 -6.94 18.69
N LEU A 559 -4.01 -6.98 19.87
CA LEU A 559 -4.13 -5.94 20.89
C LEU A 559 -3.41 -4.64 20.47
N ALA A 560 -2.32 -4.72 19.70
CA ALA A 560 -1.68 -3.54 19.12
C ALA A 560 -2.60 -2.82 18.13
N ALA A 561 -3.30 -3.55 17.24
CA ALA A 561 -4.30 -2.98 16.35
C ALA A 561 -5.49 -2.37 17.12
N THR A 562 -5.87 -3.02 18.23
CA THR A 562 -6.89 -2.51 19.17
C THR A 562 -6.49 -1.17 19.77
N GLU A 563 -5.24 -1.02 20.23
CA GLU A 563 -4.73 0.23 20.80
C GLU A 563 -4.78 1.38 19.77
N VAL A 564 -4.51 1.10 18.49
CA VAL A 564 -4.59 2.12 17.43
C VAL A 564 -6.00 2.73 17.38
N ILE A 565 -7.05 1.90 17.33
CA ILE A 565 -8.44 2.38 17.30
C ILE A 565 -8.77 3.18 18.57
N LEU A 566 -8.47 2.62 19.75
CA LEU A 566 -8.79 3.26 21.04
C LEU A 566 -8.05 4.60 21.22
N SER A 567 -6.81 4.70 20.71
CA SER A 567 -5.99 5.91 20.83
C SER A 567 -6.57 7.12 20.06
N GLN A 568 -7.39 6.86 19.04
CA GLN A 568 -8.06 7.91 18.27
C GLN A 568 -9.37 8.42 18.89
N GLY A 569 -9.85 7.75 19.95
CA GLY A 569 -10.99 8.19 20.75
C GLY A 569 -12.23 7.30 20.69
N ASN A 570 -12.34 6.38 19.73
CA ASN A 570 -13.47 5.45 19.68
C ASN A 570 -13.29 4.31 20.70
N GLN A 571 -13.93 4.46 21.85
CA GLN A 571 -13.94 3.46 22.93
C GLN A 571 -15.01 2.36 22.73
N GLN A 572 -15.80 2.43 21.64
CA GLN A 572 -16.88 1.50 21.36
C GLN A 572 -16.39 0.32 20.49
N LEU A 573 -15.43 -0.44 21.02
CA LEU A 573 -14.73 -1.49 20.28
C LEU A 573 -15.07 -2.89 20.82
N ILE A 574 -15.41 -3.80 19.92
CA ILE A 574 -15.63 -5.23 20.17
C ILE A 574 -14.56 -6.01 19.40
N LEU A 575 -13.95 -7.00 20.04
CA LEU A 575 -12.97 -7.89 19.42
C LEU A 575 -13.68 -9.13 18.86
N CYS A 576 -13.29 -9.57 17.66
CA CYS A 576 -13.78 -10.82 17.05
C CYS A 576 -12.60 -11.74 16.77
N ASP A 577 -12.57 -12.92 17.40
CA ASP A 577 -11.57 -13.95 17.09
C ASP A 577 -12.21 -15.07 16.26
N SER A 578 -11.68 -15.26 15.05
CA SER A 578 -12.15 -16.23 14.05
C SER A 578 -11.22 -17.46 13.95
N GLY A 579 -10.25 -17.55 14.86
CA GLY A 579 -9.18 -18.54 14.84
C GLY A 579 -7.95 -18.10 14.05
N VAL A 580 -6.85 -18.82 14.26
CA VAL A 580 -5.56 -18.59 13.62
C VAL A 580 -5.14 -19.80 12.82
N ARG A 581 -4.40 -19.57 11.74
CA ARG A 581 -3.84 -20.65 10.93
C ARG A 581 -2.80 -21.41 11.75
N THR A 582 -2.92 -22.73 11.76
CA THR A 582 -1.96 -23.62 12.42
C THR A 582 -1.34 -24.58 11.41
N PHE A 583 -0.26 -25.22 11.80
CA PHE A 583 0.39 -26.26 10.98
C PHE A 583 -0.40 -27.58 10.96
N ASN A 584 -1.42 -27.74 11.82
CA ASN A 584 -2.17 -28.98 11.95
C ASN A 584 -3.17 -29.19 10.80
N ASN A 585 -3.70 -28.11 10.23
CA ASN A 585 -4.59 -28.16 9.08
C ASN A 585 -4.36 -26.94 8.18
N ALA A 586 -3.89 -27.18 6.96
CA ALA A 586 -3.55 -26.10 6.03
C ALA A 586 -4.76 -25.31 5.52
N ASN A 587 -5.97 -25.87 5.64
CA ASN A 587 -7.20 -25.39 5.01
C ASN A 587 -8.21 -24.79 5.98
N LEU A 588 -8.09 -25.06 7.29
CA LEU A 588 -9.01 -24.54 8.31
C LEU A 588 -8.20 -23.90 9.45
N PRO A 589 -8.49 -22.65 9.86
CA PRO A 589 -7.92 -22.08 11.07
C PRO A 589 -8.29 -22.93 12.30
N THR A 590 -7.58 -22.73 13.40
CA THR A 590 -7.88 -23.34 14.70
C THR A 590 -8.19 -22.24 15.69
N LEU A 591 -9.22 -22.45 16.50
CA LEU A 591 -9.56 -21.51 17.55
C LEU A 591 -8.50 -21.54 18.65
N ASP A 592 -7.82 -20.41 18.90
CA ASP A 592 -6.82 -20.30 19.95
C ASP A 592 -7.47 -19.90 21.29
N LEU A 593 -7.92 -20.93 22.02
CA LEU A 593 -8.53 -20.76 23.34
C LEU A 593 -7.55 -20.15 24.37
N THR A 594 -6.24 -20.31 24.18
CA THR A 594 -5.23 -19.74 25.08
C THR A 594 -5.19 -18.22 24.91
N SER A 595 -5.16 -17.73 23.66
CA SER A 595 -5.28 -16.31 23.35
C SER A 595 -6.57 -15.71 23.93
N LEU A 596 -7.70 -16.40 23.83
CA LEU A 596 -8.97 -15.93 24.39
C LEU A 596 -8.86 -15.70 25.91
N ILE A 597 -8.28 -16.66 26.65
CA ILE A 597 -8.08 -16.53 28.11
C ILE A 597 -7.17 -15.33 28.42
N GLN A 598 -6.08 -15.16 27.67
CA GLN A 598 -5.14 -14.05 27.86
C GLN A 598 -5.79 -12.69 27.58
N ILE A 599 -6.57 -12.58 26.49
CA ILE A 599 -7.30 -11.35 26.16
C ILE A 599 -8.34 -11.05 27.24
N LYS A 600 -9.16 -12.03 27.67
CA LYS A 600 -10.14 -11.82 28.75
C LYS A 600 -9.47 -11.47 30.09
N ALA A 601 -8.27 -11.97 30.35
CA ALA A 601 -7.52 -11.65 31.57
C ALA A 601 -7.02 -10.20 31.56
N THR A 602 -6.49 -9.74 30.43
CA THR A 602 -5.75 -8.48 30.31
C THR A 602 -6.57 -7.31 29.77
N SER A 603 -7.57 -7.54 28.93
CA SER A 603 -8.38 -6.53 28.27
C SER A 603 -9.74 -6.34 28.96
N HIS A 604 -10.24 -5.11 28.97
CA HIS A 604 -11.59 -4.80 29.42
C HIS A 604 -12.63 -4.87 28.30
N LEU A 605 -12.21 -5.05 27.05
CA LEU A 605 -13.11 -5.02 25.90
C LEU A 605 -13.92 -6.32 25.78
N PRO A 606 -15.15 -6.25 25.24
CA PRO A 606 -15.90 -7.45 24.88
C PRO A 606 -15.23 -8.21 23.74
N ILE A 607 -15.29 -9.54 23.78
CA ILE A 607 -14.78 -10.43 22.73
C ILE A 607 -15.86 -11.42 22.29
N VAL A 608 -16.12 -11.46 20.98
CA VAL A 608 -16.95 -12.47 20.32
C VAL A 608 -16.08 -13.48 19.58
N ILE A 609 -16.60 -14.69 19.42
CA ILE A 609 -15.90 -15.76 18.69
C ILE A 609 -16.68 -16.11 17.42
N ASN A 610 -15.97 -16.24 16.30
CA ASN A 610 -16.51 -16.82 15.08
C ASN A 610 -15.94 -18.23 14.85
N PRO A 611 -16.63 -19.28 15.32
CA PRO A 611 -16.15 -20.66 15.18
C PRO A 611 -16.33 -21.23 13.76
N CYS A 612 -17.11 -20.57 12.89
CA CYS A 612 -17.54 -21.14 11.60
C CYS A 612 -16.40 -21.37 10.60
N TYR A 613 -15.24 -20.72 10.79
CA TYR A 613 -14.07 -20.95 9.94
C TYR A 613 -13.19 -22.09 10.44
N ALA A 614 -13.25 -22.40 11.74
CA ALA A 614 -12.29 -23.31 12.36
C ALA A 614 -12.78 -24.76 12.48
N ILE A 615 -14.10 -25.00 12.43
CA ILE A 615 -14.69 -26.29 12.82
C ILE A 615 -15.85 -26.68 11.89
N ALA A 616 -16.07 -27.99 11.74
CA ALA A 616 -17.24 -28.55 11.05
C ALA A 616 -18.53 -28.38 11.87
N ASP A 617 -19.66 -28.25 11.18
CA ASP A 617 -20.99 -28.01 11.75
C ASP A 617 -21.37 -28.94 12.92
N GLU A 618 -20.99 -30.22 12.86
CA GLU A 618 -21.31 -31.23 13.87
C GLU A 618 -20.71 -30.94 15.26
N ALA A 619 -19.59 -30.22 15.33
CA ALA A 619 -18.89 -29.91 16.57
C ALA A 619 -19.21 -28.51 17.12
N LEU A 620 -20.03 -27.73 16.42
CA LEU A 620 -20.32 -26.32 16.73
C LEU A 620 -21.01 -26.12 18.09
N ILE A 621 -21.93 -27.01 18.46
CA ILE A 621 -22.64 -26.96 19.76
C ILE A 621 -21.66 -27.22 20.92
N LEU A 622 -20.79 -28.23 20.78
CA LEU A 622 -19.84 -28.59 21.83
C LEU A 622 -18.78 -27.49 22.04
N GLN A 623 -18.32 -26.90 20.95
CA GLN A 623 -17.43 -25.73 20.94
C GLN A 623 -18.09 -24.53 21.62
N THR A 624 -19.36 -24.27 21.32
CA THR A 624 -20.13 -23.16 21.92
C THR A 624 -20.18 -23.29 23.44
N LYS A 625 -20.42 -24.50 23.96
CA LYS A 625 -20.32 -24.77 25.41
C LYS A 625 -18.94 -24.42 25.98
N GLY A 626 -17.87 -24.81 25.27
CA GLY A 626 -16.50 -24.49 25.65
C GLY A 626 -16.22 -22.99 25.67
N ILE A 627 -16.56 -22.28 24.60
CA ILE A 627 -16.38 -20.83 24.43
C ILE A 627 -17.15 -20.05 25.51
N LYS A 628 -18.40 -20.47 25.80
CA LYS A 628 -19.21 -19.91 26.88
C LYS A 628 -18.54 -20.09 28.23
N GLN A 629 -18.00 -21.27 28.52
CA GLN A 629 -17.29 -21.54 29.76
C GLN A 629 -16.01 -20.68 29.92
N LEU A 630 -15.40 -20.29 28.80
CA LEU A 630 -14.28 -19.35 28.74
C LEU A 630 -14.70 -17.88 28.82
N LYS A 631 -16.00 -17.60 29.02
CA LYS A 631 -16.58 -16.27 29.20
C LYS A 631 -16.39 -15.34 28.00
N ALA A 632 -16.45 -15.87 26.78
CA ALA A 632 -16.65 -15.01 25.61
C ALA A 632 -17.98 -14.26 25.74
N ASP A 633 -18.03 -13.05 25.21
CA ASP A 633 -19.17 -12.15 25.31
C ASP A 633 -20.17 -12.35 24.14
N GLY A 634 -19.89 -13.25 23.21
CA GLY A 634 -20.83 -13.58 22.15
C GLY A 634 -20.27 -14.47 21.04
N LEU A 635 -21.12 -14.73 20.05
CA LEU A 635 -20.78 -15.51 18.86
C LEU A 635 -21.15 -14.78 17.57
N VAL A 636 -20.33 -15.00 16.54
CA VAL A 636 -20.65 -14.70 15.14
C VAL A 636 -20.86 -16.03 14.41
N LEU A 637 -22.00 -16.19 13.73
CA LEU A 637 -22.33 -17.43 13.00
C LEU A 637 -22.66 -17.15 11.53
N ASN A 638 -21.97 -17.83 10.62
CA ASN A 638 -22.20 -17.69 9.18
C ASN A 638 -23.55 -18.31 8.79
N CYS A 639 -24.42 -17.51 8.17
CA CYS A 639 -25.76 -17.88 7.78
C CYS A 639 -25.95 -17.70 6.27
N ASN A 640 -26.35 -18.76 5.58
CA ASN A 640 -26.69 -18.71 4.17
C ASN A 640 -28.18 -18.35 3.98
N LEU A 641 -28.49 -17.44 3.06
CA LEU A 641 -29.86 -17.04 2.73
C LEU A 641 -30.69 -18.23 2.21
N ASN A 642 -30.07 -19.18 1.51
CA ASN A 642 -30.78 -20.25 0.80
C ASN A 642 -30.84 -21.59 1.54
N ASP A 643 -30.19 -21.71 2.71
CA ASP A 643 -30.10 -22.97 3.46
C ASP A 643 -30.93 -22.92 4.75
N ASN A 644 -32.01 -23.70 4.78
CA ASN A 644 -32.91 -23.82 5.93
C ASN A 644 -32.46 -24.87 6.95
N ASP A 645 -31.65 -25.85 6.56
CA ASP A 645 -31.18 -26.89 7.49
C ASP A 645 -30.02 -26.36 8.35
N SER A 646 -29.15 -25.52 7.77
CA SER A 646 -28.16 -24.74 8.52
C SER A 646 -28.79 -23.90 9.64
N LEU A 647 -29.98 -23.30 9.42
CA LEU A 647 -30.64 -22.46 10.41
C LEU A 647 -31.08 -23.24 11.67
N LYS A 648 -31.51 -24.50 11.54
CA LYS A 648 -31.91 -25.32 12.70
C LYS A 648 -30.73 -25.59 13.63
N LEU A 649 -29.56 -25.87 13.04
CA LEU A 649 -28.32 -26.02 13.78
C LEU A 649 -27.94 -24.70 14.45
N MET A 650 -27.94 -23.58 13.72
CA MET A 650 -27.61 -22.27 14.29
C MET A 650 -28.57 -21.86 15.43
N SER A 651 -29.87 -22.13 15.31
CA SER A 651 -30.84 -21.90 16.38
C SER A 651 -30.53 -22.73 17.63
N SER A 652 -30.09 -23.98 17.45
CA SER A 652 -29.66 -24.83 18.57
C SER A 652 -28.39 -24.28 19.24
N VAL A 653 -27.44 -23.77 18.45
CA VAL A 653 -26.21 -23.13 18.94
C VAL A 653 -26.51 -21.85 19.71
N VAL A 654 -27.35 -20.97 19.19
CA VAL A 654 -27.76 -19.73 19.85
C VAL A 654 -28.52 -20.02 21.15
N ARG A 655 -29.39 -21.04 21.16
CA ARG A 655 -30.07 -21.47 22.39
C ARG A 655 -29.08 -21.96 23.45
N GLU A 656 -28.04 -22.70 23.06
CA GLU A 656 -26.98 -23.13 23.97
C GLU A 656 -26.12 -21.95 24.47
N LEU A 657 -25.92 -20.92 23.65
CA LEU A 657 -25.23 -19.71 24.07
C LEU A 657 -25.98 -19.00 25.22
N TYR A 658 -27.32 -18.91 25.14
CA TYR A 658 -28.14 -18.23 26.15
C TYR A 658 -28.53 -19.08 27.36
N ASN A 659 -28.64 -20.41 27.23
CA ASN A 659 -28.92 -21.35 28.34
C ASN A 659 -27.65 -21.65 29.13
#